data_AF-A0AAF0R9J0-F1
#
_entry.id   AF-A0AAF0R9J0-F1
#
_cell.length_a   1.000
_cell.length_b   1.000
_cell.length_c   1.000
_cell.angle_alpha   90.00
_cell.angle_beta   90.00
_cell.angle_gamma   90.00
#
_symmetry.space_group_name_H-M   'P 1'
#
loop_
_entity.id
_entity.type
_entity.pdbx_description
1 polymer ?
#
loop_
_entity_poly.entity_id
_entity_poly.type
_entity_poly.pdbx_seq_one_letter_code
_entity_poly.pdbx_strand_id
1 'polypeptide(L)'
;MDFKEKKDKKLDSRKSMTDTTPLLDSTHQNQRHSYYRFNSFPISNSFAVEMTTNILPRQLRSVFLGVDVGTGSARAGLFNEDGKLLGSASSPIQIWKDGDCVEQSSTDIWLAICTAVKTACDLGSVSKEEVKGLGFAATCSLVAVDSEGEPVTVSWSGDTRRNIIVWMDHRAVKQAERINASNSPVLQYCGGGVSPEMEPPKSLLDRSSGIVSFSVTAPFVGAFSPLLLWVKENLQESWSMVFRWMDLSDWLTYKATGDDTRSLCTTVCKWTYLGHAHMQQINEKDSCAMESCGWDDGFWEEIGLGDLVDGHHAKIGRSVAFPGHALGSGLTPHAAKELGLMAGTPVGTALIDAHAGGVGVMESVLASDSESIVDEDAISRRMVLVCGTSTCHMAVSRTKLFIPGVWGPFWSAMVPEYWLTEGGQSATGSLLDHIIENHVASPHLANRAASRRISIFDLLNEILESMKQDEGSPFIAALTNDMHILPDFHGNRSPIADPKSKGMISGLTLDTSEKQLALLYLATVQGIAYGTRHIVEHCNANGHKIDTLLACGGLAKNCLFVQEHADIIGLSLSLPRSHFMLFINELCDIHEVDENYNDYTSVPSKLGRQNKNSLLPVVEPRSVGHHRDGREYSPVYYNNLVNSPRTVNGYPIILPRENESVLLGSAILGAVASKKYHTVRDAMKAMNAAGQVVHPSQDVKVKKYHDAKYSIFRDLYEQQQKHRSLMAEALS
;
A
#
# COMPACT_ATOMS: atom_id res chain seq x y z
N MET A 1 -37.46 5.60 43.84
CA MET A 1 -38.02 5.40 45.19
C MET A 1 -37.04 4.53 45.95
N ASP A 2 -36.70 4.90 47.18
CA ASP A 2 -35.75 4.19 48.04
C ASP A 2 -36.18 2.75 48.35
N PHE A 3 -35.20 1.89 48.67
CA PHE A 3 -35.09 1.36 50.05
C PHE A 3 -33.70 0.74 50.29
N LYS A 4 -33.00 1.25 51.32
CA LYS A 4 -31.93 0.52 52.02
C LYS A 4 -32.58 -0.24 53.18
N GLU A 5 -32.21 -1.50 53.42
CA GLU A 5 -32.05 -1.96 54.80
C GLU A 5 -31.05 -3.13 54.95
N LYS A 6 -30.41 -3.19 56.12
CA LYS A 6 -29.46 -4.24 56.52
C LYS A 6 -30.17 -5.30 57.37
N LYS A 7 -29.67 -6.54 57.39
CA LYS A 7 -29.33 -7.25 58.65
C LYS A 7 -28.59 -8.57 58.44
N ASP A 8 -27.53 -8.74 59.24
CA ASP A 8 -26.73 -9.97 59.38
C ASP A 8 -27.47 -11.11 60.10
N LYS A 9 -26.98 -12.35 59.93
CA LYS A 9 -26.94 -13.34 61.03
C LYS A 9 -26.03 -14.56 60.78
N LYS A 10 -25.07 -14.74 61.71
CA LYS A 10 -24.43 -15.99 62.19
C LYS A 10 -23.43 -16.70 61.25
N LEU A 11 -22.19 -16.96 61.71
CA LEU A 11 -21.71 -18.03 62.64
C LEU A 11 -21.82 -19.44 62.00
N ASP A 12 -20.81 -20.32 62.05
CA ASP A 12 -19.66 -20.41 62.97
C ASP A 12 -18.43 -21.10 62.30
N SER A 13 -17.23 -20.98 62.90
CA SER A 13 -15.95 -21.42 62.32
C SER A 13 -15.03 -22.14 63.33
N ARG A 14 -14.66 -23.40 63.04
CA ARG A 14 -13.62 -24.24 63.71
C ARG A 14 -13.19 -25.31 62.68
N LYS A 15 -11.96 -25.84 62.56
CA LYS A 15 -10.60 -25.78 63.17
C LYS A 15 -9.64 -26.45 62.14
N SER A 16 -8.30 -26.44 62.15
CA SER A 16 -7.17 -25.79 62.86
C SER A 16 -5.89 -26.07 62.02
N MET A 17 -4.91 -25.15 61.87
CA MET A 17 -3.63 -25.04 62.62
C MET A 17 -2.84 -26.37 62.82
N THR A 18 -1.50 -26.39 62.73
CA THR A 18 -0.54 -25.54 63.50
C THR A 18 0.83 -25.24 62.85
N ASP A 19 1.33 -24.03 63.11
CA ASP A 19 2.75 -23.62 63.14
C ASP A 19 3.46 -24.05 64.44
N THR A 20 4.81 -24.01 64.45
CA THR A 20 5.61 -23.54 65.60
C THR A 20 7.00 -23.02 65.21
N THR A 21 7.41 -21.88 65.79
CA THR A 21 8.75 -21.25 65.70
C THR A 21 9.69 -21.74 66.83
N PRO A 22 10.98 -21.35 66.84
CA PRO A 22 11.44 -20.48 67.94
C PRO A 22 12.46 -19.35 67.56
N LEU A 23 12.84 -18.56 68.57
CA LEU A 23 13.48 -17.22 68.54
C LEU A 23 14.96 -17.19 69.01
N LEU A 24 15.54 -15.96 68.99
CA LEU A 24 16.81 -15.48 69.61
C LEU A 24 18.10 -15.75 68.80
N ASP A 25 19.14 -14.92 68.80
CA ASP A 25 19.44 -13.70 69.59
C ASP A 25 20.25 -12.64 68.78
N SER A 26 20.88 -11.68 69.47
CA SER A 26 21.21 -10.33 69.01
C SER A 26 22.72 -9.99 68.87
N THR A 27 22.97 -8.82 68.28
CA THR A 27 24.11 -7.87 68.52
C THR A 27 25.24 -7.65 67.47
N HIS A 28 25.68 -6.39 67.48
CA HIS A 28 26.98 -5.79 67.13
C HIS A 28 27.38 -5.43 65.67
N GLN A 29 27.36 -4.10 65.45
CA GLN A 29 28.25 -3.36 64.56
C GLN A 29 29.74 -3.59 64.92
N ASN A 30 30.64 -3.48 63.93
CA ASN A 30 31.81 -2.60 64.10
C ASN A 30 32.48 -2.17 62.79
N GLN A 31 33.03 -0.95 62.79
CA GLN A 31 33.91 -0.43 61.74
C GLN A 31 35.39 -0.58 62.14
N ARG A 32 36.31 -0.32 61.19
CA ARG A 32 37.75 0.02 61.40
C ARG A 32 38.62 -1.16 61.89
N HIS A 33 39.95 -1.20 61.72
CA HIS A 33 40.91 -0.18 61.25
C HIS A 33 42.08 -0.83 60.46
N SER A 34 42.67 -0.02 59.58
CA SER A 34 44.04 -0.12 59.05
C SER A 34 45.14 -0.37 60.09
N TYR A 35 46.20 -1.11 59.72
CA TYR A 35 47.53 -0.95 60.31
C TYR A 35 48.63 -0.92 59.24
N TYR A 36 49.53 0.05 59.37
CA TYR A 36 50.70 0.26 58.50
C TYR A 36 51.89 -0.62 58.90
N ARG A 37 52.76 -0.95 57.94
CA ARG A 37 54.22 -0.80 58.09
C ARG A 37 54.89 -0.49 56.75
N PHE A 38 56.01 0.23 56.84
CA PHE A 38 56.65 0.98 55.75
C PHE A 38 57.98 0.36 55.28
N ASN A 39 58.54 0.93 54.21
CA ASN A 39 59.88 0.73 53.63
C ASN A 39 60.00 -0.50 52.69
N SER A 40 60.66 -0.44 51.51
CA SER A 40 61.44 0.64 50.89
C SER A 40 61.63 0.44 49.37
N PHE A 41 61.64 1.54 48.61
CA PHE A 41 62.22 1.65 47.24
C PHE A 41 63.76 1.81 47.30
N PRO A 42 64.54 1.83 46.19
CA PRO A 42 64.26 1.41 44.79
C PRO A 42 65.35 0.49 44.16
N ILE A 43 65.02 -0.32 43.15
CA ILE A 43 65.97 -0.65 42.05
C ILE A 43 65.21 -0.68 40.71
N SER A 44 65.84 -0.13 39.67
CA SER A 44 65.32 0.09 38.31
C SER A 44 65.60 -1.06 37.32
N ASN A 45 64.81 -1.08 36.24
CA ASN A 45 65.06 -1.70 34.93
C ASN A 45 65.10 -3.24 34.82
N SER A 46 64.04 -3.81 34.23
CA SER A 46 64.18 -4.58 32.96
C SER A 46 62.81 -4.88 32.31
N PHE A 47 62.67 -4.43 31.06
CA PHE A 47 61.70 -4.82 30.02
C PHE A 47 60.55 -5.80 30.38
N ALA A 48 59.32 -5.27 30.38
CA ALA A 48 58.11 -6.04 30.06
C ALA A 48 57.71 -5.71 28.61
N VAL A 49 57.49 -6.73 27.78
CA VAL A 49 56.96 -6.57 26.42
C VAL A 49 55.44 -6.45 26.51
N GLU A 50 54.89 -5.26 26.28
CA GLU A 50 53.44 -5.13 26.07
C GLU A 50 53.05 -5.81 24.76
N MET A 51 52.26 -6.88 24.85
CA MET A 51 51.46 -7.33 23.71
C MET A 51 50.33 -6.32 23.50
N THR A 52 50.59 -5.29 22.70
CA THR A 52 49.52 -4.45 22.13
C THR A 52 48.66 -5.33 21.24
N THR A 53 47.49 -5.74 21.74
CA THR A 53 46.45 -6.31 20.91
C THR A 53 46.00 -5.25 19.91
N ASN A 54 46.39 -5.41 18.64
CA ASN A 54 45.89 -4.60 17.54
C ASN A 54 44.39 -4.89 17.33
N ILE A 55 43.56 -4.30 18.18
CA ILE A 55 42.13 -4.14 17.91
C ILE A 55 42.04 -3.07 16.82
N LEU A 56 42.10 -3.53 15.57
CA LEU A 56 41.64 -2.75 14.43
C LEU A 56 40.26 -2.16 14.79
N PRO A 57 40.03 -0.85 14.65
CA PRO A 57 38.74 -0.27 14.98
C PRO A 57 37.68 -0.97 14.13
N ARG A 58 36.75 -1.67 14.79
CA ARG A 58 35.66 -2.36 14.13
C ARG A 58 34.88 -1.33 13.33
N GLN A 59 35.00 -1.39 12.00
CA GLN A 59 34.33 -0.47 11.10
C GLN A 59 32.82 -0.54 11.38
N LEU A 60 32.28 0.54 11.93
CA LEU A 60 30.86 0.64 12.29
C LEU A 60 30.04 0.41 11.02
N ARG A 61 29.10 -0.53 11.08
CA ARG A 61 28.25 -0.83 9.93
C ARG A 61 27.28 0.33 9.72
N SER A 62 26.90 0.59 8.47
CA SER A 62 25.73 1.42 8.20
C SER A 62 24.49 0.57 8.35
N VAL A 63 23.58 0.98 9.23
CA VAL A 63 22.28 0.35 9.42
C VAL A 63 21.19 1.39 9.21
N PHE A 64 20.10 1.00 8.56
CA PHE A 64 18.94 1.83 8.32
C PHE A 64 17.73 1.26 9.06
N LEU A 65 16.98 2.12 9.73
CA LEU A 65 15.81 1.75 10.51
C LEU A 65 14.53 2.08 9.73
N GLY A 66 13.74 1.05 9.44
CA GLY A 66 12.36 1.21 9.01
C GLY A 66 11.41 1.12 10.21
N VAL A 67 10.44 2.02 10.26
CA VAL A 67 9.28 1.92 11.16
C VAL A 67 8.01 1.81 10.31
N ASP A 68 7.07 0.99 10.78
CA ASP A 68 5.79 0.72 10.12
C ASP A 68 4.67 0.65 11.16
N VAL A 69 3.66 1.50 11.05
CA VAL A 69 2.48 1.54 11.93
C VAL A 69 1.25 1.05 11.19
N GLY A 70 1.00 -0.25 11.28
CA GLY A 70 -0.24 -0.88 10.81
C GLY A 70 -1.40 -0.71 11.81
N THR A 71 -2.58 -1.23 11.47
CA THR A 71 -3.81 -1.10 12.29
C THR A 71 -3.70 -1.65 13.71
N GLY A 72 -2.97 -2.75 13.93
CA GLY A 72 -2.92 -3.48 15.21
C GLY A 72 -1.58 -3.44 15.95
N SER A 73 -0.52 -2.94 15.30
CA SER A 73 0.81 -2.86 15.92
C SER A 73 1.74 -1.88 15.22
N ALA A 74 2.66 -1.30 16.00
CA ALA A 74 3.84 -0.63 15.49
C ALA A 74 4.99 -1.64 15.37
N ARG A 75 5.69 -1.62 14.23
CA ARG A 75 6.81 -2.50 13.89
C ARG A 75 8.08 -1.68 13.63
N ALA A 76 9.23 -2.27 13.93
CA ALA A 76 10.54 -1.71 13.63
C ALA A 76 11.44 -2.79 13.03
N GLY A 77 12.24 -2.43 12.02
CA GLY A 77 13.16 -3.33 11.33
C GLY A 77 14.47 -2.63 10.96
N LEU A 78 15.60 -3.30 11.21
CA LEU A 78 16.95 -2.80 10.97
C LEU A 78 17.55 -3.52 9.77
N PHE A 79 18.03 -2.77 8.78
CA PHE A 79 18.56 -3.30 7.52
C PHE A 79 19.99 -2.84 7.26
N ASN A 80 20.80 -3.69 6.63
CA ASN A 80 22.12 -3.28 6.14
C ASN A 80 22.03 -2.56 4.77
N GLU A 81 23.18 -2.20 4.20
CA GLU A 81 23.25 -1.49 2.91
C GLU A 81 22.69 -2.31 1.72
N ASP A 82 22.73 -3.65 1.79
CA ASP A 82 22.16 -4.58 0.80
C ASP A 82 20.66 -4.88 1.04
N GLY A 83 20.03 -4.13 1.96
CA GLY A 83 18.63 -4.31 2.36
C GLY A 83 18.33 -5.63 3.08
N LYS A 84 19.32 -6.30 3.68
CA LYS A 84 19.10 -7.52 4.47
C LYS A 84 18.64 -7.19 5.88
N LEU A 85 17.57 -7.82 6.36
CA LEU A 85 17.10 -7.67 7.74
C LEU A 85 18.13 -8.21 8.75
N LEU A 86 18.44 -7.39 9.75
CA LEU A 86 19.36 -7.67 10.86
C LEU A 86 18.62 -8.00 12.15
N GLY A 87 17.49 -7.33 12.40
CA GLY A 87 16.64 -7.52 13.57
C GLY A 87 15.32 -6.75 13.41
N SER A 88 14.24 -7.30 13.96
CA SER A 88 12.90 -6.71 13.89
C SER A 88 12.11 -7.00 15.16
N ALA A 89 11.21 -6.09 15.53
CA ALA A 89 10.26 -6.29 16.62
C ALA A 89 8.92 -5.61 16.32
N SER A 90 7.90 -5.99 17.10
CA SER A 90 6.55 -5.44 17.02
C SER A 90 6.03 -5.16 18.43
N SER A 91 5.24 -4.10 18.57
CA SER A 91 4.54 -3.74 19.80
C SER A 91 3.07 -3.45 19.47
N PRO A 92 2.09 -4.04 20.18
CA PRO A 92 0.67 -3.81 19.90
C PRO A 92 0.28 -2.36 20.19
N ILE A 93 -0.72 -1.86 19.47
CA ILE A 93 -1.29 -0.51 19.70
C ILE A 93 -2.78 -0.63 20.06
N GLN A 94 -3.27 0.31 20.85
CA GLN A 94 -4.65 0.36 21.30
C GLN A 94 -5.57 0.92 20.20
N ILE A 95 -6.63 0.17 19.90
CA ILE A 95 -7.72 0.57 19.01
C ILE A 95 -9.04 0.59 19.79
N TRP A 96 -9.85 1.62 19.57
CA TRP A 96 -11.24 1.69 20.01
C TRP A 96 -12.16 1.60 18.80
N LYS A 97 -13.23 0.80 18.90
CA LYS A 97 -14.25 0.68 17.85
C LYS A 97 -15.62 0.74 18.48
N ASP A 98 -16.45 1.66 17.99
CA ASP A 98 -17.84 1.85 18.42
C ASP A 98 -18.71 2.16 17.19
N GLY A 99 -19.47 1.15 16.73
CA GLY A 99 -20.18 1.19 15.45
C GLY A 99 -19.22 1.46 14.29
N ASP A 100 -19.49 2.54 13.55
CA ASP A 100 -18.71 3.02 12.41
C ASP A 100 -17.49 3.87 12.81
N CYS A 101 -17.36 4.24 14.09
CA CYS A 101 -16.24 5.02 14.61
C CYS A 101 -15.08 4.11 15.02
N VAL A 102 -13.87 4.38 14.52
CA VAL A 102 -12.64 3.65 14.80
C VAL A 102 -11.52 4.64 15.13
N GLU A 103 -10.98 4.53 16.35
CA GLU A 103 -10.13 5.54 16.97
C GLU A 103 -8.83 4.94 17.51
N GLN A 104 -7.76 5.72 17.49
CA GLN A 104 -6.43 5.39 18.02
C GLN A 104 -5.83 6.55 18.83
N SER A 105 -4.68 6.31 19.46
CA SER A 105 -3.94 7.32 20.22
C SER A 105 -2.53 7.51 19.68
N SER A 106 -2.17 8.75 19.35
CA SER A 106 -0.84 9.05 18.83
C SER A 106 0.25 8.82 19.89
N THR A 107 -0.05 9.10 21.16
CA THR A 107 0.83 8.83 22.30
C THR A 107 1.10 7.34 22.49
N ASP A 108 0.07 6.48 22.39
CA ASP A 108 0.22 5.02 22.50
C ASP A 108 1.08 4.47 21.35
N ILE A 109 0.79 4.89 20.11
CA ILE A 109 1.58 4.53 18.92
C ILE A 109 3.05 4.90 19.09
N TRP A 110 3.36 6.11 19.58
CA TRP A 110 4.75 6.54 19.77
C TRP A 110 5.49 5.71 20.84
N LEU A 111 4.80 5.33 21.92
CA LEU A 111 5.35 4.44 22.95
C LEU A 111 5.58 3.01 22.42
N ALA A 112 4.67 2.51 21.59
CA ALA A 112 4.80 1.23 20.91
C ALA A 112 5.98 1.22 19.93
N ILE A 113 6.18 2.29 19.14
CA ILE A 113 7.35 2.48 18.28
C ILE A 113 8.64 2.50 19.13
N CYS A 114 8.69 3.30 20.19
CA CYS A 114 9.87 3.37 21.07
C CYS A 114 10.23 2.02 21.69
N THR A 115 9.22 1.18 21.95
CA THR A 115 9.41 -0.20 22.44
C THR A 115 9.94 -1.09 21.32
N ALA A 116 9.30 -1.08 20.15
CA ALA A 116 9.70 -1.89 18.99
C ALA A 116 11.13 -1.55 18.50
N VAL A 117 11.49 -0.26 18.41
CA VAL A 117 12.83 0.18 17.96
C VAL A 117 13.93 -0.33 18.90
N LYS A 118 13.77 -0.20 20.22
CA LYS A 118 14.75 -0.72 21.19
C LYS A 118 14.88 -2.23 21.10
N THR A 119 13.76 -2.96 21.10
CA THR A 119 13.77 -4.41 20.98
C THR A 119 14.38 -4.88 19.65
N ALA A 120 14.15 -4.17 18.55
CA ALA A 120 14.80 -4.46 17.27
C ALA A 120 16.32 -4.24 17.30
N CYS A 121 16.79 -3.18 17.97
CA CYS A 121 18.23 -2.92 18.17
C CYS A 121 18.90 -4.01 19.02
N ASP A 122 18.27 -4.42 20.11
CA ASP A 122 18.76 -5.49 20.99
C ASP A 122 18.82 -6.83 20.23
N LEU A 123 17.74 -7.22 19.53
CA LEU A 123 17.69 -8.46 18.74
C LEU A 123 18.67 -8.44 17.56
N GLY A 124 18.86 -7.30 16.91
CA GLY A 124 19.82 -7.13 15.82
C GLY A 124 21.28 -6.99 16.28
N SER A 125 21.51 -6.81 17.59
CA SER A 125 22.83 -6.46 18.16
C SER A 125 23.48 -5.24 17.49
N VAL A 126 22.65 -4.21 17.21
CA VAL A 126 23.03 -2.96 16.52
C VAL A 126 23.19 -1.85 17.55
N SER A 127 24.32 -1.13 17.54
CA SER A 127 24.48 0.04 18.40
C SER A 127 23.80 1.28 17.80
N LYS A 128 23.38 2.22 18.64
CA LYS A 128 22.75 3.48 18.19
C LYS A 128 23.63 4.32 17.24
N GLU A 129 24.95 4.15 17.31
CA GLU A 129 25.93 4.79 16.43
C GLU A 129 26.00 4.13 15.03
N GLU A 130 25.55 2.88 14.88
CA GLU A 130 25.45 2.19 13.58
C GLU A 130 24.21 2.61 12.78
N VAL A 131 23.15 3.10 13.44
CA VAL A 131 21.92 3.60 12.78
C VAL A 131 22.19 4.96 12.11
N LYS A 132 22.29 4.96 10.77
CA LYS A 132 22.67 6.14 9.96
C LYS A 132 21.48 6.95 9.44
N GLY A 133 20.29 6.39 9.47
CA GLY A 133 19.06 7.07 9.10
C GLY A 133 17.84 6.21 9.42
N LEU A 134 16.68 6.85 9.53
CA LEU A 134 15.40 6.17 9.68
C LEU A 134 14.31 6.78 8.80
N GLY A 135 13.30 5.98 8.49
CA GLY A 135 12.07 6.43 7.86
C GLY A 135 10.86 5.78 8.50
N PHE A 136 9.71 6.41 8.31
CA PHE A 136 8.42 5.99 8.84
C PHE A 136 7.46 5.68 7.70
N ALA A 137 6.61 4.69 7.92
CA ALA A 137 5.38 4.51 7.19
C ALA A 137 4.24 4.15 8.15
N ALA A 138 3.02 4.49 7.77
CA ALA A 138 1.84 4.19 8.57
C ALA A 138 0.59 4.02 7.69
N THR A 139 -0.47 3.47 8.27
CA THR A 139 -1.82 3.62 7.71
C THR A 139 -2.15 5.09 7.51
N CYS A 140 -2.94 5.42 6.48
CA CYS A 140 -3.41 6.77 6.20
C CYS A 140 -4.53 7.22 7.17
N SER A 141 -4.20 7.27 8.46
CA SER A 141 -5.10 7.70 9.55
C SER A 141 -4.91 9.20 9.85
N LEU A 142 -5.97 9.90 10.26
CA LEU A 142 -5.97 11.35 10.51
C LEU A 142 -5.63 11.66 11.97
N VAL A 143 -4.58 12.46 12.20
CA VAL A 143 -4.13 12.89 13.54
C VAL A 143 -4.48 14.36 13.80
N ALA A 144 -4.99 14.63 15.01
CA ALA A 144 -5.32 15.96 15.53
C ALA A 144 -4.36 16.36 16.66
N VAL A 145 -3.71 17.53 16.54
CA VAL A 145 -2.89 18.13 17.62
C VAL A 145 -3.02 19.66 17.72
N ASP A 146 -2.69 20.19 18.89
CA ASP A 146 -2.67 21.64 19.16
C ASP A 146 -1.34 22.32 18.74
N SER A 147 -1.12 23.56 19.17
CA SER A 147 0.07 24.35 18.80
C SER A 147 1.37 23.73 19.32
N GLU A 148 1.34 23.15 20.52
CA GLU A 148 2.45 22.50 21.19
C GLU A 148 2.69 21.07 20.69
N GLY A 149 1.71 20.52 19.95
CA GLY A 149 1.73 19.16 19.42
C GLY A 149 1.08 18.13 20.34
N GLU A 150 0.30 18.58 21.33
CA GLU A 150 -0.41 17.70 22.25
C GLU A 150 -1.74 17.17 21.64
N PRO A 151 -2.20 15.97 22.03
CA PRO A 151 -3.40 15.35 21.48
C PRO A 151 -4.70 16.16 21.67
N VAL A 152 -5.41 16.44 20.58
CA VAL A 152 -6.78 17.01 20.61
C VAL A 152 -7.80 15.94 20.26
N THR A 153 -8.86 15.81 21.05
CA THR A 153 -9.83 14.70 20.87
C THR A 153 -10.59 14.79 19.54
N VAL A 154 -10.72 13.65 18.86
CA VAL A 154 -11.61 13.45 17.70
C VAL A 154 -12.80 12.55 18.06
N SER A 155 -13.02 12.32 19.36
CA SER A 155 -14.00 11.37 19.89
C SER A 155 -15.15 12.05 20.61
N TRP A 156 -16.36 11.51 20.44
CA TRP A 156 -17.53 11.87 21.23
C TRP A 156 -17.35 11.65 22.74
N SER A 157 -16.37 10.83 23.16
CA SER A 157 -16.07 10.61 24.57
C SER A 157 -15.36 11.79 25.25
N GLY A 158 -14.83 12.75 24.48
CA GLY A 158 -13.99 13.84 25.00
C GLY A 158 -12.62 13.39 25.52
N ASP A 159 -12.23 12.14 25.29
CA ASP A 159 -10.93 11.60 25.73
C ASP A 159 -9.85 12.14 24.79
N THR A 160 -9.00 13.04 25.28
CA THR A 160 -7.93 13.68 24.49
C THR A 160 -6.92 12.67 23.95
N ARG A 161 -6.78 11.50 24.59
CA ARG A 161 -5.93 10.41 24.07
C ARG A 161 -6.43 9.85 22.75
N ARG A 162 -7.73 9.97 22.45
CA ARG A 162 -8.34 9.56 21.19
C ARG A 162 -8.29 10.72 20.20
N ASN A 163 -7.12 10.93 19.64
CA ASN A 163 -6.81 12.03 18.70
C ASN A 163 -6.54 11.54 17.27
N ILE A 164 -6.75 10.25 17.00
CA ILE A 164 -6.61 9.65 15.67
C ILE A 164 -7.94 9.08 15.21
N ILE A 165 -8.40 9.50 14.03
CA ILE A 165 -9.43 8.79 13.26
C ILE A 165 -8.70 7.78 12.36
N VAL A 166 -9.00 6.50 12.52
CA VAL A 166 -8.30 5.40 11.82
C VAL A 166 -8.82 5.27 10.39
N TRP A 167 -7.97 4.84 9.45
CA TRP A 167 -8.26 4.59 8.02
C TRP A 167 -9.46 3.65 7.68
N MET A 168 -10.20 3.16 8.67
CA MET A 168 -11.38 2.31 8.50
C MET A 168 -12.60 2.86 9.25
N ASP A 169 -12.59 4.16 9.53
CA ASP A 169 -13.65 4.89 10.20
C ASP A 169 -14.63 5.46 9.17
N HIS A 170 -15.88 5.02 9.25
CA HIS A 170 -16.91 5.36 8.27
C HIS A 170 -17.85 6.48 8.76
N ARG A 171 -17.50 7.24 9.81
CA ARG A 171 -18.39 8.26 10.39
C ARG A 171 -18.80 9.37 9.41
N ALA A 172 -18.00 9.61 8.36
CA ALA A 172 -18.16 10.73 7.43
C ALA A 172 -18.83 10.40 6.07
N VAL A 173 -19.60 9.30 5.98
CA VAL A 173 -20.32 8.90 4.72
C VAL A 173 -21.10 10.05 4.10
N LYS A 174 -21.88 10.80 4.91
CA LYS A 174 -22.71 11.91 4.43
C LYS A 174 -21.91 13.10 3.89
N GLN A 175 -20.70 13.31 4.42
CA GLN A 175 -19.79 14.36 4.00
C GLN A 175 -19.12 13.98 2.68
N ALA A 176 -18.70 12.72 2.53
CA ALA A 176 -18.18 12.20 1.27
C ALA A 176 -19.22 12.24 0.14
N GLU A 177 -20.47 11.82 0.40
CA GLU A 177 -21.59 11.95 -0.54
C GLU A 177 -21.80 13.40 -1.00
N ARG A 178 -21.70 14.37 -0.08
CA ARG A 178 -21.86 15.80 -0.38
C ARG A 178 -20.70 16.36 -1.22
N ILE A 179 -19.46 15.96 -0.93
CA ILE A 179 -18.28 16.37 -1.70
C ILE A 179 -18.35 15.79 -3.12
N ASN A 180 -18.77 14.53 -3.27
CA ASN A 180 -18.94 13.91 -4.59
C ASN A 180 -19.98 14.61 -5.46
N ALA A 181 -21.00 15.23 -4.85
CA ALA A 181 -22.00 16.01 -5.58
C ALA A 181 -21.45 17.32 -6.18
N SER A 182 -20.26 17.80 -5.77
CA SER A 182 -19.66 19.03 -6.34
C SER A 182 -19.09 18.84 -7.74
N ASN A 183 -18.74 17.59 -8.12
CA ASN A 183 -18.09 17.25 -9.38
C ASN A 183 -16.77 18.03 -9.64
N SER A 184 -16.08 18.46 -8.57
CA SER A 184 -14.81 19.20 -8.68
C SER A 184 -13.75 18.45 -9.51
N PRO A 185 -12.97 19.14 -10.38
CA PRO A 185 -11.95 18.52 -11.21
C PRO A 185 -10.91 17.69 -10.44
N VAL A 186 -10.63 18.02 -9.17
CA VAL A 186 -9.66 17.29 -8.36
C VAL A 186 -10.09 15.83 -8.10
N LEU A 187 -11.41 15.57 -8.10
CA LEU A 187 -11.96 14.22 -7.92
C LEU A 187 -11.58 13.27 -9.05
N GLN A 188 -11.17 13.77 -10.23
CA GLN A 188 -10.69 12.93 -11.34
C GLN A 188 -9.44 12.11 -10.98
N TYR A 189 -8.56 12.65 -10.12
CA TYR A 189 -7.39 11.93 -9.60
C TYR A 189 -7.77 10.82 -8.60
N CYS A 190 -9.00 10.85 -8.12
CA CYS A 190 -9.57 9.83 -7.26
C CYS A 190 -10.31 8.73 -8.04
N GLY A 191 -10.18 8.71 -9.36
CA GLY A 191 -11.00 7.91 -10.28
C GLY A 191 -12.41 8.49 -10.49
N GLY A 192 -12.74 9.61 -9.84
CA GLY A 192 -13.95 10.40 -9.99
C GLY A 192 -14.66 10.81 -8.68
N GLY A 193 -14.24 10.33 -7.49
CA GLY A 193 -14.91 10.64 -6.22
C GLY A 193 -14.11 10.28 -4.95
N VAL A 194 -14.57 10.73 -3.78
CA VAL A 194 -13.99 10.51 -2.45
C VAL A 194 -14.87 9.64 -1.54
N SER A 195 -14.23 9.03 -0.54
CA SER A 195 -14.75 8.09 0.45
C SER A 195 -14.35 8.50 1.86
N PRO A 196 -15.13 8.07 2.87
CA PRO A 196 -14.66 7.76 4.20
C PRO A 196 -14.37 6.24 4.26
N GLU A 197 -13.47 5.79 3.40
CA GLU A 197 -12.89 4.43 3.32
C GLU A 197 -13.79 3.21 2.95
N MET A 198 -15.09 3.44 2.70
CA MET A 198 -16.10 2.61 1.97
C MET A 198 -16.89 1.49 2.70
N GLU A 199 -18.18 1.76 2.97
CA GLU A 199 -19.31 0.88 2.61
C GLU A 199 -20.47 1.76 2.05
N PRO A 200 -21.58 1.22 1.48
CA PRO A 200 -22.36 1.93 0.46
C PRO A 200 -23.33 3.01 0.98
N PRO A 201 -23.64 4.02 0.13
CA PRO A 201 -24.72 4.99 0.35
C PRO A 201 -26.07 4.34 0.64
N LYS A 202 -26.65 4.67 1.80
CA LYS A 202 -28.07 4.44 2.08
C LYS A 202 -28.89 5.62 1.57
N SER A 203 -29.75 5.33 0.59
CA SER A 203 -30.79 6.20 0.01
C SER A 203 -30.33 7.54 -0.59
N LEU A 204 -30.35 7.59 -1.93
CA LEU A 204 -30.96 8.69 -2.68
C LEU A 204 -31.44 8.13 -4.03
N LEU A 205 -32.77 8.06 -4.22
CA LEU A 205 -33.36 7.99 -5.56
C LEU A 205 -33.49 9.43 -6.05
N ASP A 206 -32.83 9.79 -7.15
CA ASP A 206 -33.33 10.87 -8.00
C ASP A 206 -34.32 10.25 -9.00
N ARG A 207 -35.59 10.65 -8.91
CA ARG A 207 -36.68 10.20 -9.80
C ARG A 207 -36.95 11.23 -10.91
N SER A 208 -35.93 11.77 -11.59
CA SER A 208 -36.15 12.87 -12.55
C SER A 208 -35.18 13.02 -13.74
N SER A 209 -34.90 11.97 -14.51
CA SER A 209 -34.70 12.12 -15.97
C SER A 209 -34.59 10.79 -16.73
N GLY A 210 -35.42 10.62 -17.76
CA GLY A 210 -35.39 9.47 -18.68
C GLY A 210 -34.33 9.59 -19.77
N ILE A 211 -33.09 9.90 -19.41
CA ILE A 211 -31.95 9.98 -20.33
C ILE A 211 -30.80 9.17 -19.71
N VAL A 212 -30.35 8.12 -20.40
CA VAL A 212 -29.18 7.34 -20.01
C VAL A 212 -27.91 8.14 -20.35
N SER A 213 -27.60 9.11 -19.49
CA SER A 213 -26.28 9.76 -19.47
C SER A 213 -25.33 8.91 -18.62
N PHE A 214 -24.05 8.88 -18.99
CA PHE A 214 -22.98 8.29 -18.18
C PHE A 214 -22.71 9.17 -16.93
N SER A 215 -23.65 9.13 -15.98
CA SER A 215 -23.70 9.98 -14.79
C SER A 215 -22.89 9.38 -13.65
N VAL A 216 -21.58 9.68 -13.62
CA VAL A 216 -20.70 9.78 -12.44
C VAL A 216 -21.10 8.92 -11.22
N THR A 217 -21.13 7.59 -11.38
CA THR A 217 -21.00 6.67 -10.24
C THR A 217 -19.53 6.33 -10.08
N ALA A 218 -18.80 7.24 -9.43
CA ALA A 218 -17.35 7.19 -9.34
C ALA A 218 -16.83 6.39 -8.14
N PRO A 219 -15.61 5.82 -8.21
CA PRO A 219 -14.95 5.21 -7.06
C PRO A 219 -14.66 6.26 -6.01
N PHE A 220 -14.67 5.82 -4.76
CA PHE A 220 -14.52 6.68 -3.61
C PHE A 220 -13.06 6.52 -3.08
N VAL A 221 -12.21 7.56 -3.15
CA VAL A 221 -10.88 7.61 -2.48
C VAL A 221 -11.03 7.91 -1.00
N GLY A 222 -10.47 7.09 -0.10
CA GLY A 222 -10.27 7.46 1.30
C GLY A 222 -9.54 8.80 1.40
N ALA A 223 -10.28 9.86 1.74
CA ALA A 223 -9.79 11.24 1.74
C ALA A 223 -10.09 11.89 3.08
N PHE A 224 -9.18 12.76 3.53
CA PHE A 224 -9.36 13.41 4.83
C PHE A 224 -10.39 14.54 4.81
N SER A 225 -10.69 15.14 3.64
CA SER A 225 -11.65 16.24 3.53
C SER A 225 -13.07 15.89 4.05
N PRO A 226 -13.67 14.71 3.74
CA PRO A 226 -14.84 14.20 4.44
C PRO A 226 -14.72 14.15 5.98
N LEU A 227 -13.62 13.61 6.51
CA LEU A 227 -13.39 13.47 7.95
C LEU A 227 -13.22 14.83 8.64
N LEU A 228 -12.49 15.75 8.03
CA LEU A 228 -12.30 17.12 8.49
C LEU A 228 -13.64 17.88 8.52
N LEU A 229 -14.45 17.76 7.46
CA LEU A 229 -15.79 18.34 7.41
C LEU A 229 -16.70 17.72 8.49
N TRP A 230 -16.59 16.42 8.75
CA TRP A 230 -17.32 15.77 9.83
C TRP A 230 -16.91 16.33 11.20
N VAL A 231 -15.62 16.48 11.50
CA VAL A 231 -15.15 17.06 12.76
C VAL A 231 -15.63 18.51 12.90
N LYS A 232 -15.53 19.31 11.84
CA LYS A 232 -16.01 20.71 11.82
C LYS A 232 -17.51 20.82 12.13
N GLU A 233 -18.32 19.92 11.59
CA GLU A 233 -19.77 19.89 11.83
C GLU A 233 -20.14 19.38 13.23
N ASN A 234 -19.41 18.40 13.76
CA ASN A 234 -19.82 17.61 14.93
C ASN A 234 -19.04 17.91 16.23
N LEU A 235 -17.78 18.32 16.13
CA LEU A 235 -16.84 18.55 17.24
C LEU A 235 -16.22 19.94 17.14
N GLN A 236 -17.05 20.99 17.18
CA GLN A 236 -16.65 22.38 16.97
C GLN A 236 -15.59 22.87 17.98
N GLU A 237 -15.63 22.40 19.23
CA GLU A 237 -14.61 22.71 20.25
C GLU A 237 -13.23 22.16 19.81
N SER A 238 -13.15 20.86 19.48
CA SER A 238 -11.94 20.26 18.90
C SER A 238 -11.46 20.99 17.66
N TRP A 239 -12.36 21.31 16.71
CA TRP A 239 -12.01 22.03 15.48
C TRP A 239 -11.34 23.39 15.77
N SER A 240 -11.81 24.10 16.80
CA SER A 240 -11.23 25.37 17.23
C SER A 240 -9.85 25.20 17.91
N MET A 241 -9.63 24.10 18.62
CA MET A 241 -8.38 23.79 19.31
C MET A 241 -7.29 23.22 18.40
N VAL A 242 -7.65 22.48 17.34
CA VAL A 242 -6.64 21.86 16.45
C VAL A 242 -5.86 22.93 15.71
N PHE A 243 -4.53 22.88 15.91
CA PHE A 243 -3.56 23.70 15.18
C PHE A 243 -2.96 22.94 14.00
N ARG A 244 -2.87 21.61 14.07
CA ARG A 244 -2.43 20.76 12.94
C ARG A 244 -3.31 19.53 12.76
N TRP A 245 -3.72 19.34 11.52
CA TRP A 245 -4.26 18.12 10.95
C TRP A 245 -3.15 17.46 10.12
N MET A 246 -2.88 16.18 10.38
CA MET A 246 -1.76 15.46 9.76
C MET A 246 -2.16 14.03 9.40
N ASP A 247 -1.61 13.47 8.33
CA ASP A 247 -1.58 12.02 8.16
C ASP A 247 -0.69 11.43 9.27
N LEU A 248 -1.01 10.23 9.75
CA LEU A 248 -0.22 9.55 10.78
C LEU A 248 1.25 9.41 10.37
N SER A 249 1.53 9.17 9.10
CA SER A 249 2.88 9.07 8.55
C SER A 249 3.65 10.39 8.74
N ASP A 250 3.00 11.53 8.49
CA ASP A 250 3.57 12.87 8.65
C ASP A 250 3.73 13.23 10.13
N TRP A 251 2.74 12.88 10.97
CA TRP A 251 2.79 13.10 12.42
C TRP A 251 3.98 12.38 13.06
N LEU A 252 4.31 11.16 12.61
CA LEU A 252 5.48 10.43 13.10
C LEU A 252 6.79 11.15 12.77
N THR A 253 6.93 11.69 11.56
CA THR A 253 8.11 12.48 11.17
C THR A 253 8.18 13.81 11.92
N TYR A 254 7.05 14.49 12.14
CA TYR A 254 6.97 15.71 12.96
C TYR A 254 7.37 15.43 14.41
N LYS A 255 6.79 14.40 15.06
CA LYS A 255 7.13 13.99 16.43
C LYS A 255 8.62 13.60 16.58
N ALA A 256 9.22 13.05 15.53
CA ALA A 256 10.63 12.67 15.50
C ALA A 256 11.59 13.88 15.34
N THR A 257 11.23 14.89 14.55
CA THR A 257 12.15 15.94 14.05
C THR A 257 11.81 17.38 14.46
N GLY A 258 10.55 17.66 14.77
CA GLY A 258 10.00 19.01 14.90
C GLY A 258 9.77 19.73 13.56
N ASP A 259 10.02 19.08 12.41
CA ASP A 259 9.80 19.63 11.07
C ASP A 259 8.33 19.46 10.67
N ASP A 260 7.70 20.56 10.22
CA ASP A 260 6.28 20.64 9.85
C ASP A 260 6.06 20.41 8.33
N THR A 261 7.03 19.83 7.64
CA THR A 261 6.92 19.36 6.26
C THR A 261 6.04 18.11 6.16
N ARG A 262 5.24 18.02 5.10
CA ARG A 262 4.39 16.87 4.75
C ARG A 262 5.00 16.04 3.63
N SER A 263 4.64 14.77 3.57
CA SER A 263 4.95 13.91 2.44
C SER A 263 4.10 14.22 1.23
N LEU A 264 4.72 14.21 0.06
CA LEU A 264 4.02 14.23 -1.22
C LEU A 264 3.17 12.96 -1.42
N CYS A 265 3.51 11.84 -0.74
CA CYS A 265 2.70 10.63 -0.76
C CYS A 265 1.35 10.81 -0.07
N THR A 266 1.36 11.27 1.18
CA THR A 266 0.15 11.44 2.00
C THR A 266 -0.75 12.49 1.37
N THR A 267 -0.20 13.68 1.11
CA THR A 267 -0.93 14.85 0.58
C THR A 267 -1.58 14.57 -0.77
N VAL A 268 -0.86 13.99 -1.74
CA VAL A 268 -1.41 13.72 -3.09
C VAL A 268 -2.46 12.62 -3.05
N CYS A 269 -2.23 11.54 -2.32
CA CYS A 269 -3.14 10.39 -2.33
C CYS A 269 -4.39 10.56 -1.44
N LYS A 270 -4.35 11.42 -0.41
CA LYS A 270 -5.38 11.50 0.66
C LYS A 270 -5.89 12.91 0.98
N TRP A 271 -5.16 13.96 0.58
CA TRP A 271 -5.53 15.36 0.84
C TRP A 271 -5.85 16.13 -0.45
N THR A 272 -6.06 15.45 -1.59
CA THR A 272 -6.37 16.10 -2.88
C THR A 272 -5.28 17.07 -3.40
N TYR A 273 -4.05 16.99 -2.86
CA TYR A 273 -2.95 17.88 -3.25
C TYR A 273 -2.48 17.59 -4.68
N LEU A 274 -2.39 18.62 -5.51
CA LEU A 274 -1.94 18.53 -6.89
C LEU A 274 -0.39 18.51 -6.95
N GLY A 275 0.22 17.38 -6.60
CA GLY A 275 1.69 17.25 -6.53
C GLY A 275 2.45 17.59 -7.83
N HIS A 276 1.77 17.54 -8.97
CA HIS A 276 2.31 17.94 -10.27
C HIS A 276 2.34 19.46 -10.50
N ALA A 277 1.74 20.28 -9.63
CA ALA A 277 1.84 21.75 -9.67
C ALA A 277 3.31 22.21 -9.57
N HIS A 278 4.10 21.51 -8.75
CA HIS A 278 5.56 21.72 -8.67
C HIS A 278 6.25 21.59 -10.03
N MET A 279 5.75 20.77 -10.97
CA MET A 279 6.36 20.62 -12.30
C MET A 279 6.40 21.93 -13.11
N GLN A 280 5.44 22.84 -12.87
CA GLN A 280 5.39 24.13 -13.55
C GLN A 280 6.41 25.13 -13.00
N GLN A 281 7.03 24.84 -11.85
CA GLN A 281 8.03 25.67 -11.19
C GLN A 281 9.48 25.20 -11.42
N ILE A 282 9.71 24.02 -12.03
CA ILE A 282 11.03 23.37 -12.25
C ILE A 282 11.97 24.12 -13.25
N ASN A 283 11.65 25.36 -13.64
CA ASN A 283 12.48 26.13 -14.58
C ASN A 283 13.77 26.73 -13.96
N GLU A 284 14.02 26.55 -12.66
CA GLU A 284 15.28 26.93 -12.01
C GLU A 284 15.98 25.71 -11.41
N LYS A 285 17.28 25.57 -11.69
CA LYS A 285 18.07 24.32 -11.56
C LYS A 285 18.29 23.77 -10.14
N ASP A 286 17.72 24.39 -9.12
CA ASP A 286 17.84 23.99 -7.71
C ASP A 286 16.47 23.99 -6.98
N SER A 287 15.34 24.02 -7.71
CA SER A 287 14.00 24.14 -7.11
C SER A 287 13.47 22.83 -6.48
N CYS A 288 14.20 22.29 -5.49
CA CYS A 288 13.60 21.57 -4.36
C CYS A 288 12.83 22.54 -3.43
N ALA A 289 12.14 23.53 -4.02
CA ALA A 289 11.40 24.56 -3.30
C ALA A 289 10.16 23.90 -2.69
N MET A 290 10.18 23.79 -1.35
CA MET A 290 9.21 22.97 -0.61
C MET A 290 7.86 23.66 -0.41
N GLU A 291 7.70 24.92 -0.84
CA GLU A 291 6.47 25.69 -0.65
C GLU A 291 5.28 24.96 -1.31
N SER A 292 4.21 24.79 -0.54
CA SER A 292 3.01 24.06 -0.95
C SER A 292 2.24 24.83 -2.03
N CYS A 293 2.48 24.53 -3.31
CA CYS A 293 1.81 25.17 -4.45
C CYS A 293 0.68 24.33 -5.08
N GLY A 294 0.43 23.13 -4.57
CA GLY A 294 -0.56 22.18 -5.10
C GLY A 294 -1.91 22.13 -4.40
N TRP A 295 -2.18 23.02 -3.43
CA TRP A 295 -3.51 23.12 -2.81
C TRP A 295 -4.49 23.81 -3.78
N ASP A 296 -5.68 23.23 -3.95
CA ASP A 296 -6.78 23.84 -4.72
C ASP A 296 -7.72 24.60 -3.78
N ASP A 297 -7.42 25.89 -3.57
CA ASP A 297 -8.16 26.74 -2.63
C ASP A 297 -9.66 26.79 -2.96
N GLY A 298 -10.01 26.81 -4.25
CA GLY A 298 -11.40 26.82 -4.70
C GLY A 298 -12.15 25.55 -4.29
N PHE A 299 -11.51 24.38 -4.38
CA PHE A 299 -12.08 23.13 -3.87
C PHE A 299 -12.27 23.14 -2.35
N TRP A 300 -11.27 23.59 -1.58
CA TRP A 300 -11.37 23.64 -0.11
C TRP A 300 -12.42 24.65 0.38
N GLU A 301 -12.58 25.79 -0.31
CA GLU A 301 -13.67 26.73 -0.09
C GLU A 301 -15.04 26.12 -0.43
N GLU A 302 -15.19 25.50 -1.62
CA GLU A 302 -16.43 24.89 -2.11
C GLU A 302 -17.00 23.85 -1.14
N ILE A 303 -16.15 22.98 -0.59
CA ILE A 303 -16.57 21.93 0.36
C ILE A 303 -16.80 22.45 1.80
N GLY A 304 -16.68 23.76 2.02
CA GLY A 304 -16.92 24.39 3.32
C GLY A 304 -15.75 24.32 4.30
N LEU A 305 -14.52 24.13 3.82
CA LEU A 305 -13.28 24.01 4.59
C LEU A 305 -12.25 25.14 4.28
N GLY A 306 -12.71 26.29 3.76
CA GLY A 306 -11.87 27.46 3.47
C GLY A 306 -11.10 28.03 4.68
N ASP A 307 -11.53 27.72 5.91
CA ASP A 307 -10.79 28.06 7.14
C ASP A 307 -9.50 27.24 7.34
N LEU A 308 -9.23 26.26 6.48
CA LEU A 308 -7.92 25.62 6.34
C LEU A 308 -7.00 26.35 5.34
N VAL A 309 -7.58 27.10 4.40
CA VAL A 309 -6.86 28.00 3.47
C VAL A 309 -6.48 29.29 4.21
N ASP A 310 -7.39 29.81 5.04
CA ASP A 310 -7.18 30.98 5.90
C ASP A 310 -5.94 30.82 6.79
N GLY A 311 -4.87 31.53 6.42
CA GLY A 311 -3.56 31.42 7.05
C GLY A 311 -2.52 30.63 6.25
N HIS A 312 -2.69 30.50 4.93
CA HIS A 312 -1.76 29.82 4.02
C HIS A 312 -1.54 28.37 4.46
N HIS A 313 -2.61 27.58 4.50
CA HIS A 313 -2.57 26.12 4.68
C HIS A 313 -1.85 25.62 5.95
N ALA A 314 -1.66 26.49 6.94
CA ALA A 314 -0.82 26.22 8.12
C ALA A 314 -1.26 24.96 8.88
N LYS A 315 -2.57 24.73 8.95
CA LYS A 315 -3.14 23.57 9.65
C LYS A 315 -2.91 22.25 8.93
N ILE A 316 -2.72 22.25 7.61
CA ILE A 316 -2.65 21.02 6.79
C ILE A 316 -1.27 20.77 6.18
N GLY A 317 -0.49 21.82 5.91
CA GLY A 317 0.90 21.74 5.48
C GLY A 317 1.29 22.87 4.51
N ARG A 318 2.24 23.72 4.94
CA ARG A 318 2.88 24.76 4.11
C ARG A 318 4.07 24.27 3.30
N SER A 319 4.62 23.13 3.70
CA SER A 319 5.82 22.54 3.14
C SER A 319 5.50 21.11 2.73
N VAL A 320 5.79 20.72 1.48
CA VAL A 320 5.57 19.37 0.96
C VAL A 320 6.84 18.90 0.26
N ALA A 321 7.27 17.67 0.55
CA ALA A 321 8.54 17.12 0.06
C ALA A 321 8.41 15.72 -0.53
N PHE A 322 9.33 15.40 -1.43
CA PHE A 322 9.46 14.06 -2.02
C PHE A 322 9.77 13.00 -0.96
N PRO A 323 9.31 11.74 -1.14
CA PRO A 323 9.68 10.63 -0.28
C PRO A 323 11.20 10.53 -0.06
N GLY A 324 11.62 10.36 1.21
CA GLY A 324 13.03 10.25 1.57
C GLY A 324 13.80 11.56 1.64
N HIS A 325 13.18 12.72 1.40
CA HIS A 325 13.78 14.03 1.69
C HIS A 325 14.14 14.14 3.18
N ALA A 326 15.33 14.66 3.50
CA ALA A 326 15.84 14.74 4.86
C ALA A 326 15.18 15.88 5.66
N LEU A 327 14.54 15.55 6.77
CA LEU A 327 13.76 16.49 7.58
C LEU A 327 14.57 17.13 8.72
N GLY A 328 14.38 18.44 8.89
CA GLY A 328 14.96 19.26 9.94
C GLY A 328 16.47 19.10 10.08
N SER A 329 16.91 18.77 11.29
CA SER A 329 18.29 18.34 11.58
C SER A 329 18.36 16.85 11.96
N GLY A 330 17.40 16.03 11.49
CA GLY A 330 17.20 14.67 11.96
C GLY A 330 16.49 14.59 13.32
N LEU A 331 16.69 13.48 14.05
CA LEU A 331 16.04 13.26 15.35
C LEU A 331 16.32 14.37 16.36
N THR A 332 15.26 14.92 16.97
CA THR A 332 15.40 15.83 18.12
C THR A 332 16.10 15.11 19.29
N PRO A 333 16.80 15.84 20.19
CA PRO A 333 17.38 15.24 21.39
C PRO A 333 16.37 14.51 22.28
N HIS A 334 15.11 14.93 22.24
CA HIS A 334 14.01 14.28 22.95
C HIS A 334 13.63 12.96 22.29
N ALA A 335 13.25 12.97 21.00
CA ALA A 335 12.88 11.77 20.25
C ALA A 335 14.01 10.74 20.20
N ALA A 336 15.27 11.17 20.03
CA ALA A 336 16.43 10.29 20.09
C ALA A 336 16.56 9.57 21.45
N LYS A 337 16.33 10.27 22.57
CA LYS A 337 16.32 9.68 23.91
C LYS A 337 15.16 8.68 24.08
N GLU A 338 13.98 9.00 23.57
CA GLU A 338 12.80 8.12 23.63
C GLU A 338 12.99 6.85 22.79
N LEU A 339 13.54 6.96 21.58
CA LEU A 339 13.83 5.84 20.68
C LEU A 339 15.08 5.03 21.08
N GLY A 340 16.00 5.61 21.85
CA GLY A 340 17.30 5.01 22.19
C GLY A 340 18.39 5.21 21.14
N LEU A 341 18.23 6.20 20.25
CA LEU A 341 19.09 6.48 19.10
C LEU A 341 20.00 7.70 19.34
N MET A 342 20.77 8.10 18.32
CA MET A 342 21.58 9.32 18.35
C MET A 342 20.74 10.56 17.99
N ALA A 343 20.96 11.66 18.71
CA ALA A 343 20.39 12.95 18.32
C ALA A 343 21.01 13.38 16.98
N GLY A 344 20.18 13.90 16.08
CA GLY A 344 20.56 14.27 14.73
C GLY A 344 20.70 13.10 13.74
N THR A 345 20.30 11.86 14.08
CA THR A 345 20.16 10.80 13.08
C THR A 345 19.14 11.25 12.01
N PRO A 346 19.52 11.28 10.71
CA PRO A 346 18.64 11.71 9.62
C PRO A 346 17.31 10.96 9.56
N VAL A 347 16.23 11.72 9.33
CA VAL A 347 14.87 11.19 9.16
C VAL A 347 14.40 11.53 7.75
N GLY A 348 13.92 10.54 7.01
CA GLY A 348 13.30 10.73 5.71
C GLY A 348 11.82 11.07 5.81
N THR A 349 11.35 11.94 4.91
CA THR A 349 9.92 12.20 4.66
C THR A 349 9.20 10.89 4.38
N ALA A 350 8.07 10.68 5.06
CA ALA A 350 7.38 9.40 5.20
C ALA A 350 6.63 8.93 3.94
N LEU A 351 6.08 7.72 3.99
CA LEU A 351 5.15 7.14 3.01
C LEU A 351 3.95 6.51 3.71
N ILE A 352 2.83 6.38 3.00
CA ILE A 352 1.75 5.46 3.43
C ILE A 352 2.27 4.02 3.38
N ASP A 353 1.84 3.16 4.31
CA ASP A 353 2.28 1.76 4.48
C ASP A 353 2.31 0.95 3.17
N ALA A 354 1.25 0.98 2.37
CA ALA A 354 1.20 0.31 1.07
C ALA A 354 2.27 0.86 0.11
N HIS A 355 2.49 2.18 0.10
CA HIS A 355 3.44 2.84 -0.79
C HIS A 355 4.90 2.51 -0.39
N ALA A 356 5.18 2.44 0.92
CA ALA A 356 6.45 1.91 1.43
C ALA A 356 6.64 0.44 1.05
N GLY A 357 5.59 -0.40 1.16
CA GLY A 357 5.62 -1.77 0.64
C GLY A 357 5.96 -1.85 -0.86
N GLY A 358 5.46 -0.90 -1.65
CA GLY A 358 5.81 -0.71 -3.06
C GLY A 358 7.29 -0.37 -3.27
N VAL A 359 7.81 0.64 -2.58
CA VAL A 359 9.23 1.02 -2.60
C VAL A 359 10.12 -0.16 -2.22
N GLY A 360 9.79 -0.88 -1.16
CA GLY A 360 10.55 -2.04 -0.67
C GLY A 360 10.59 -3.25 -1.60
N VAL A 361 9.84 -3.28 -2.71
CA VAL A 361 9.87 -4.41 -3.67
C VAL A 361 9.98 -4.05 -5.14
N MET A 362 9.61 -2.84 -5.61
CA MET A 362 9.48 -2.52 -7.03
C MET A 362 10.75 -2.73 -7.89
N GLU A 363 11.97 -2.60 -7.33
CA GLU A 363 13.24 -2.92 -8.01
C GLU A 363 13.81 -4.33 -7.66
N SER A 364 13.00 -5.23 -7.06
CA SER A 364 13.37 -6.64 -6.83
C SER A 364 13.34 -7.45 -8.14
N VAL A 365 14.36 -7.28 -8.98
CA VAL A 365 14.49 -7.96 -10.29
C VAL A 365 15.44 -9.16 -10.27
N LEU A 366 15.31 -10.03 -11.27
CA LEU A 366 16.27 -11.10 -11.54
C LEU A 366 17.57 -10.55 -12.13
N ALA A 367 18.71 -11.13 -11.74
CA ALA A 367 20.03 -10.74 -12.24
C ALA A 367 20.20 -10.92 -13.77
N SER A 368 19.47 -11.86 -14.39
CA SER A 368 19.43 -12.03 -15.85
C SER A 368 18.80 -10.86 -16.59
N ASP A 369 17.90 -10.13 -15.94
CA ASP A 369 17.20 -8.99 -16.54
C ASP A 369 17.96 -7.68 -16.31
N SER A 370 18.81 -7.62 -15.26
CA SER A 370 19.67 -6.45 -15.00
C SER A 370 20.80 -6.25 -16.03
N GLU A 371 21.24 -7.31 -16.72
CA GLU A 371 22.28 -7.21 -17.75
C GLU A 371 21.75 -6.95 -19.16
N SER A 372 20.45 -7.18 -19.42
CA SER A 372 19.95 -7.29 -20.80
C SER A 372 19.19 -6.07 -21.32
N ILE A 373 18.68 -5.16 -20.48
CA ILE A 373 18.20 -3.85 -20.95
C ILE A 373 18.46 -2.72 -19.94
N VAL A 374 19.23 -1.71 -20.35
CA VAL A 374 19.29 -0.39 -19.69
C VAL A 374 18.05 0.43 -20.08
N ASP A 375 16.87 -0.13 -19.82
CA ASP A 375 15.58 0.49 -20.07
C ASP A 375 15.12 1.17 -18.78
N GLU A 376 15.20 2.50 -18.73
CA GLU A 376 14.72 3.23 -17.56
C GLU A 376 13.20 3.04 -17.32
N ASP A 377 12.45 2.68 -18.36
CA ASP A 377 11.01 2.40 -18.34
C ASP A 377 10.70 0.95 -17.95
N ALA A 378 11.71 0.10 -17.69
CA ALA A 378 11.50 -1.26 -17.20
C ALA A 378 10.74 -1.33 -15.87
N ILE A 379 10.80 -0.25 -15.06
CA ILE A 379 10.01 -0.10 -13.83
C ILE A 379 8.51 0.08 -14.13
N SER A 380 8.15 0.65 -15.28
CA SER A 380 6.76 0.85 -15.75
C SER A 380 6.13 -0.39 -16.39
N ARG A 381 6.88 -1.50 -16.48
CA ARG A 381 6.36 -2.82 -16.86
C ARG A 381 5.96 -3.67 -15.65
N ARG A 382 6.08 -3.11 -14.45
CA ARG A 382 5.89 -3.81 -13.18
C ARG A 382 4.64 -3.32 -12.46
N MET A 383 3.94 -4.23 -11.82
CA MET A 383 2.90 -3.91 -10.84
C MET A 383 3.20 -4.63 -9.52
N VAL A 384 3.15 -3.87 -8.42
CA VAL A 384 3.29 -4.41 -7.07
C VAL A 384 1.91 -4.73 -6.50
N LEU A 385 1.77 -5.93 -5.97
CA LEU A 385 0.65 -6.42 -5.17
C LEU A 385 1.07 -6.39 -3.70
N VAL A 386 0.58 -5.40 -2.93
CA VAL A 386 0.78 -5.36 -1.48
C VAL A 386 -0.40 -6.04 -0.81
N CYS A 387 -0.22 -7.30 -0.41
CA CYS A 387 -1.30 -8.20 -0.04
C CYS A 387 -1.46 -8.31 1.49
N GLY A 388 -2.57 -7.81 2.02
CA GLY A 388 -2.93 -7.86 3.44
C GLY A 388 -4.41 -8.20 3.64
N THR A 389 -5.09 -7.47 4.54
CA THR A 389 -6.55 -7.56 4.72
C THR A 389 -7.28 -7.15 3.43
N SER A 390 -6.84 -6.05 2.82
CA SER A 390 -7.10 -5.64 1.44
C SER A 390 -5.85 -5.89 0.58
N THR A 391 -5.91 -5.62 -0.73
CA THR A 391 -4.72 -5.65 -1.59
C THR A 391 -4.66 -4.40 -2.45
N CYS A 392 -3.50 -3.76 -2.48
CA CYS A 392 -3.22 -2.59 -3.32
C CYS A 392 -2.37 -2.99 -4.53
N HIS A 393 -2.72 -2.45 -5.70
CA HIS A 393 -2.16 -2.76 -7.02
C HIS A 393 -1.47 -1.52 -7.58
N MET A 394 -0.17 -1.38 -7.33
CA MET A 394 0.58 -0.17 -7.66
C MET A 394 1.43 -0.34 -8.91
N ALA A 395 1.24 0.53 -9.90
CA ALA A 395 2.08 0.62 -11.10
C ALA A 395 2.53 2.07 -11.31
N VAL A 396 3.68 2.27 -11.93
CA VAL A 396 4.26 3.62 -12.16
C VAL A 396 4.44 3.90 -13.65
N SER A 397 4.19 5.12 -14.10
CA SER A 397 4.39 5.56 -15.48
C SER A 397 5.04 6.94 -15.55
N ARG A 398 5.80 7.21 -16.62
CA ARG A 398 6.26 8.59 -16.92
C ARG A 398 5.16 9.46 -17.50
N THR A 399 4.14 8.85 -18.11
CA THR A 399 3.00 9.57 -18.68
C THR A 399 1.84 9.62 -17.70
N LYS A 400 1.08 10.72 -17.72
CA LYS A 400 -0.13 10.88 -16.92
C LYS A 400 -1.25 9.99 -17.49
N LEU A 401 -1.54 8.87 -16.83
CA LEU A 401 -2.59 7.92 -17.24
C LEU A 401 -3.80 8.03 -16.29
N PHE A 402 -4.90 8.59 -16.78
CA PHE A 402 -6.20 8.49 -16.11
C PHE A 402 -6.86 7.17 -16.51
N ILE A 403 -7.26 6.38 -15.52
CA ILE A 403 -7.79 5.02 -15.72
C ILE A 403 -9.11 4.93 -14.96
N PRO A 404 -10.27 4.78 -15.64
CA PRO A 404 -11.56 4.72 -14.97
C PRO A 404 -11.58 3.65 -13.88
N GLY A 405 -12.09 3.97 -12.70
CA GLY A 405 -12.19 3.02 -11.59
C GLY A 405 -10.87 2.65 -10.89
N VAL A 406 -9.78 3.35 -11.18
CA VAL A 406 -8.46 3.15 -10.55
C VAL A 406 -7.95 4.52 -10.06
N TRP A 407 -7.30 4.57 -8.89
CA TRP A 407 -6.85 5.85 -8.33
C TRP A 407 -5.55 6.33 -8.96
N GLY A 408 -5.33 7.64 -8.88
CA GLY A 408 -4.27 8.35 -9.58
C GLY A 408 -4.76 8.97 -10.91
N PRO A 409 -3.84 9.46 -11.75
CA PRO A 409 -2.39 9.34 -11.62
C PRO A 409 -1.83 10.33 -10.58
N PHE A 410 -1.12 9.82 -9.56
CA PHE A 410 -0.54 10.61 -8.48
C PHE A 410 0.95 10.91 -8.75
N TRP A 411 1.32 12.17 -8.98
CA TRP A 411 2.70 12.54 -9.31
C TRP A 411 3.63 12.38 -8.10
N SER A 412 4.70 11.60 -8.28
CA SER A 412 5.80 11.39 -7.34
C SER A 412 5.39 10.88 -5.94
N ALA A 413 4.19 10.29 -5.81
CA ALA A 413 3.62 9.84 -4.55
C ALA A 413 4.24 8.53 -4.00
N MET A 414 5.11 7.86 -4.76
CA MET A 414 5.83 6.65 -4.30
C MET A 414 7.26 6.61 -4.84
N VAL A 415 7.43 6.65 -6.16
CA VAL A 415 8.73 6.82 -6.82
C VAL A 415 8.80 8.26 -7.34
N PRO A 416 9.79 9.07 -6.90
CA PRO A 416 9.99 10.41 -7.43
C PRO A 416 10.12 10.43 -8.96
N GLU A 417 9.54 11.45 -9.60
CA GLU A 417 9.48 11.66 -11.06
C GLU A 417 8.60 10.68 -11.86
N TYR A 418 7.77 9.87 -11.18
CA TYR A 418 6.78 9.00 -11.82
C TYR A 418 5.35 9.30 -11.37
N TRP A 419 4.39 9.08 -12.26
CA TRP A 419 2.98 9.01 -11.94
C TRP A 419 2.64 7.62 -11.38
N LEU A 420 2.07 7.56 -10.18
CA LEU A 420 1.54 6.35 -9.56
C LEU A 420 0.09 6.12 -9.97
N THR A 421 -0.23 4.89 -10.37
CA THR A 421 -1.57 4.34 -10.50
C THR A 421 -1.79 3.37 -9.33
N GLU A 422 -2.88 3.54 -8.57
CA GLU A 422 -3.20 2.75 -7.38
C GLU A 422 -4.57 2.06 -7.49
N GLY A 423 -4.59 0.83 -8.03
CA GLY A 423 -5.76 -0.04 -7.96
C GLY A 423 -5.89 -0.69 -6.58
N GLY A 424 -7.03 -1.29 -6.29
CA GLY A 424 -7.14 -2.14 -5.11
C GLY A 424 -8.38 -3.02 -5.04
N GLN A 425 -8.29 -4.04 -4.19
CA GLN A 425 -9.38 -4.93 -3.80
C GLN A 425 -9.66 -4.74 -2.30
N SER A 426 -10.86 -4.27 -1.97
CA SER A 426 -11.24 -3.84 -0.62
C SER A 426 -11.15 -4.94 0.44
N ALA A 427 -11.41 -6.19 0.05
CA ALA A 427 -11.29 -7.36 0.90
C ALA A 427 -10.59 -8.49 0.14
N THR A 428 -9.48 -8.99 0.70
CA THR A 428 -8.74 -10.15 0.18
C THR A 428 -8.39 -11.10 1.32
N GLY A 429 -7.49 -10.72 2.22
CA GLY A 429 -7.22 -11.47 3.45
C GLY A 429 -8.45 -11.53 4.34
N SER A 430 -9.11 -10.39 4.55
CA SER A 430 -10.35 -10.33 5.33
C SER A 430 -11.50 -11.13 4.70
N LEU A 431 -11.50 -11.32 3.37
CA LEU A 431 -12.46 -12.18 2.69
C LEU A 431 -12.16 -13.66 2.90
N LEU A 432 -10.88 -14.06 2.84
CA LEU A 432 -10.46 -15.43 3.14
C LEU A 432 -10.76 -15.77 4.61
N ASP A 433 -10.42 -14.88 5.55
CA ASP A 433 -10.75 -15.01 6.96
C ASP A 433 -12.27 -15.11 7.15
N HIS A 434 -13.07 -14.22 6.53
CA HIS A 434 -14.53 -14.27 6.61
C HIS A 434 -15.13 -15.61 6.13
N ILE A 435 -14.68 -16.13 4.98
CA ILE A 435 -15.13 -17.42 4.44
C ILE A 435 -14.74 -18.57 5.37
N ILE A 436 -13.55 -18.52 5.96
CA ILE A 436 -13.05 -19.52 6.89
C ILE A 436 -13.80 -19.48 8.22
N GLU A 437 -13.94 -18.32 8.85
CA GLU A 437 -14.56 -18.15 10.18
C GLU A 437 -16.05 -18.47 10.20
N ASN A 438 -16.79 -18.17 9.13
CA ASN A 438 -18.24 -18.38 9.07
C ASN A 438 -18.67 -19.80 8.70
N HIS A 439 -17.72 -20.72 8.45
CA HIS A 439 -18.03 -22.11 8.13
C HIS A 439 -18.01 -23.04 9.36
N VAL A 440 -18.97 -23.95 9.46
CA VAL A 440 -19.16 -24.80 10.67
C VAL A 440 -17.94 -25.69 11.01
N ALA A 441 -17.15 -26.08 10.02
CA ALA A 441 -15.91 -26.84 10.23
C ALA A 441 -14.74 -26.02 10.85
N SER A 442 -14.85 -24.69 10.87
CA SER A 442 -13.75 -23.78 11.23
C SER A 442 -13.18 -24.01 12.63
N PRO A 443 -13.98 -24.15 13.71
CA PRO A 443 -13.42 -24.37 15.04
C PRO A 443 -12.65 -25.69 15.15
N HIS A 444 -13.04 -26.72 14.40
CA HIS A 444 -12.31 -27.99 14.38
C HIS A 444 -10.98 -27.87 13.62
N LEU A 445 -10.99 -27.24 12.43
CA LEU A 445 -9.78 -26.99 11.66
C LEU A 445 -8.79 -26.08 12.39
N ALA A 446 -9.27 -25.01 13.04
CA ALA A 446 -8.43 -24.12 13.85
C ALA A 446 -7.71 -24.88 14.98
N ASN A 447 -8.42 -25.74 15.71
CA ASN A 447 -7.83 -26.62 16.73
C ASN A 447 -6.81 -27.61 16.14
N ARG A 448 -7.07 -28.14 14.94
CA ARG A 448 -6.15 -29.06 14.24
C ARG A 448 -4.90 -28.36 13.69
N ALA A 449 -5.03 -27.13 13.20
CA ALA A 449 -3.91 -26.30 12.77
C ALA A 449 -3.04 -25.90 13.97
N ALA A 450 -3.66 -25.44 15.07
CA ALA A 450 -2.99 -25.07 16.30
C ALA A 450 -2.21 -26.24 16.95
N SER A 451 -2.82 -27.44 17.03
CA SER A 451 -2.13 -28.62 17.58
C SER A 451 -0.93 -29.08 16.74
N ARG A 452 -0.97 -28.83 15.43
CA ARG A 452 0.14 -29.07 14.48
C ARG A 452 1.14 -27.91 14.36
N ARG A 453 0.84 -26.74 14.93
CA ARG A 453 1.61 -25.48 14.80
C ARG A 453 1.81 -25.01 13.36
N ILE A 454 0.78 -25.19 12.52
CA ILE A 454 0.73 -24.67 11.14
C ILE A 454 -0.38 -23.62 11.03
N SER A 455 -0.40 -22.82 9.96
CA SER A 455 -1.54 -21.92 9.73
C SER A 455 -2.77 -22.70 9.27
N ILE A 456 -3.96 -22.09 9.42
CA ILE A 456 -5.19 -22.69 8.87
C ILE A 456 -5.15 -22.76 7.34
N PHE A 457 -4.45 -21.82 6.68
CA PHE A 457 -4.23 -21.83 5.24
C PHE A 457 -3.38 -23.04 4.80
N ASP A 458 -2.29 -23.35 5.52
CA ASP A 458 -1.46 -24.53 5.23
C ASP A 458 -2.29 -25.82 5.37
N LEU A 459 -3.12 -25.91 6.42
CA LEU A 459 -4.00 -27.05 6.62
C LEU A 459 -5.05 -27.20 5.51
N LEU A 460 -5.63 -26.10 5.02
CA LEU A 460 -6.57 -26.10 3.90
C LEU A 460 -5.87 -26.47 2.59
N ASN A 461 -4.64 -25.97 2.36
CA ASN A 461 -3.81 -26.33 1.21
C ASN A 461 -3.50 -27.85 1.19
N GLU A 462 -3.18 -28.45 2.34
CA GLU A 462 -2.99 -29.91 2.46
C GLU A 462 -4.27 -30.70 2.17
N ILE A 463 -5.44 -30.23 2.64
CA ILE A 463 -6.74 -30.86 2.33
C ILE A 463 -6.97 -30.85 0.82
N LEU A 464 -6.72 -29.72 0.14
CA LEU A 464 -6.87 -29.60 -1.31
C LEU A 464 -5.95 -30.55 -2.08
N GLU A 465 -4.68 -30.70 -1.69
CA GLU A 465 -3.78 -31.66 -2.33
C GLU A 465 -4.21 -33.12 -2.09
N SER A 466 -4.78 -33.43 -0.91
CA SER A 466 -5.39 -34.75 -0.65
C SER A 466 -6.62 -34.98 -1.53
N MET A 467 -7.51 -34.00 -1.67
CA MET A 467 -8.71 -34.09 -2.51
C MET A 467 -8.36 -34.31 -3.98
N LYS A 468 -7.38 -33.56 -4.49
CA LYS A 468 -6.87 -33.74 -5.87
C LYS A 468 -6.39 -35.16 -6.13
N GLN A 469 -5.71 -35.78 -5.16
CA GLN A 469 -5.26 -37.17 -5.26
C GLN A 469 -6.43 -38.16 -5.16
N ASP A 470 -7.32 -37.99 -4.18
CA ASP A 470 -8.51 -38.85 -3.97
C ASP A 470 -9.42 -38.88 -5.22
N GLU A 471 -9.64 -37.73 -5.85
CA GLU A 471 -10.59 -37.54 -6.96
C GLU A 471 -9.94 -37.73 -8.33
N GLY A 472 -8.62 -37.93 -8.40
CA GLY A 472 -7.87 -38.02 -9.65
C GLY A 472 -7.87 -36.73 -10.48
N SER A 473 -8.03 -35.59 -9.82
CA SER A 473 -8.12 -34.27 -10.46
C SER A 473 -6.79 -33.88 -11.13
N PRO A 474 -6.79 -33.33 -12.36
CA PRO A 474 -5.57 -33.08 -13.11
C PRO A 474 -4.67 -31.99 -12.48
N PHE A 475 -5.24 -31.04 -11.76
CA PHE A 475 -4.55 -29.94 -11.08
C PHE A 475 -5.46 -29.35 -9.99
N ILE A 476 -4.89 -28.65 -8.98
CA ILE A 476 -5.63 -28.22 -7.78
C ILE A 476 -6.81 -27.33 -8.18
N ALA A 477 -6.56 -26.33 -9.04
CA ALA A 477 -7.57 -25.42 -9.53
C ALA A 477 -8.84 -26.11 -10.07
N ALA A 478 -8.75 -27.30 -10.67
CA ALA A 478 -9.88 -28.04 -11.23
C ALA A 478 -10.89 -28.55 -10.20
N LEU A 479 -10.51 -28.66 -8.91
CA LEU A 479 -11.40 -29.08 -7.82
C LEU A 479 -12.64 -28.17 -7.67
N THR A 480 -12.54 -26.93 -8.13
CA THR A 480 -13.65 -25.96 -8.09
C THR A 480 -14.34 -25.80 -9.45
N ASN A 481 -14.41 -26.85 -10.28
CA ASN A 481 -15.02 -26.80 -11.62
C ASN A 481 -16.42 -26.19 -11.60
N ASP A 482 -17.24 -26.60 -10.63
CA ASP A 482 -18.64 -26.18 -10.51
C ASP A 482 -18.85 -25.06 -9.48
N MET A 483 -17.76 -24.49 -8.93
CA MET A 483 -17.80 -23.49 -7.85
C MET A 483 -17.10 -22.19 -8.25
N HIS A 484 -17.84 -21.08 -8.16
CA HIS A 484 -17.40 -19.76 -8.64
C HIS A 484 -17.75 -18.69 -7.62
N ILE A 485 -16.81 -17.77 -7.37
CA ILE A 485 -16.99 -16.67 -6.40
C ILE A 485 -16.68 -15.33 -7.07
N LEU A 486 -17.63 -14.40 -6.97
CA LEU A 486 -17.40 -12.97 -7.17
C LEU A 486 -17.00 -12.39 -5.80
N PRO A 487 -15.78 -11.85 -5.63
CA PRO A 487 -15.21 -11.52 -4.32
C PRO A 487 -15.65 -10.16 -3.76
N ASP A 488 -16.57 -9.45 -4.42
CA ASP A 488 -17.01 -8.09 -4.07
C ASP A 488 -17.90 -8.02 -2.80
N PHE A 489 -17.58 -8.79 -1.76
CA PHE A 489 -18.30 -8.84 -0.48
C PHE A 489 -18.33 -7.48 0.23
N HIS A 490 -17.34 -6.63 -0.04
CA HIS A 490 -17.18 -5.29 0.51
C HIS A 490 -17.13 -4.22 -0.61
N GLY A 491 -17.98 -4.38 -1.62
CA GLY A 491 -17.96 -3.57 -2.84
C GLY A 491 -16.78 -3.90 -3.76
N ASN A 492 -16.75 -3.27 -4.93
CA ASN A 492 -15.60 -3.31 -5.83
C ASN A 492 -14.92 -1.93 -5.88
N ARG A 493 -13.69 -1.83 -5.39
CA ARG A 493 -12.86 -0.63 -5.51
C ARG A 493 -12.34 -0.45 -6.94
N SER A 494 -11.70 -1.48 -7.51
CA SER A 494 -11.13 -1.41 -8.87
C SER A 494 -11.32 -2.70 -9.68
N PRO A 495 -11.48 -2.60 -11.01
CA PRO A 495 -11.62 -1.37 -11.81
C PRO A 495 -13.09 -0.94 -12.00
N ILE A 496 -14.05 -1.60 -11.35
CA ILE A 496 -15.49 -1.33 -11.54
C ILE A 496 -15.95 -0.08 -10.81
N ALA A 497 -15.37 0.21 -9.64
CA ALA A 497 -15.72 1.36 -8.83
C ALA A 497 -17.17 1.41 -8.30
N ASP A 498 -17.71 0.28 -7.84
CA ASP A 498 -19.06 0.21 -7.28
C ASP A 498 -19.06 -0.31 -5.83
N PRO A 499 -19.22 0.56 -4.81
CA PRO A 499 -19.37 0.14 -3.40
C PRO A 499 -20.62 -0.70 -3.14
N LYS A 500 -21.63 -0.63 -4.03
CA LYS A 500 -22.89 -1.37 -3.90
C LYS A 500 -22.79 -2.77 -4.51
N SER A 501 -21.68 -3.13 -5.14
CA SER A 501 -21.39 -4.53 -5.49
C SER A 501 -21.38 -5.39 -4.23
N LYS A 502 -21.86 -6.62 -4.38
CA LYS A 502 -21.95 -7.65 -3.34
C LYS A 502 -21.35 -8.95 -3.87
N GLY A 503 -20.90 -9.77 -2.93
CA GLY A 503 -20.37 -11.09 -3.23
C GLY A 503 -21.43 -12.02 -3.80
N MET A 504 -21.00 -12.93 -4.68
CA MET A 504 -21.83 -14.04 -5.16
C MET A 504 -21.05 -15.34 -5.03
N ILE A 505 -21.70 -16.39 -4.55
CA ILE A 505 -21.18 -17.76 -4.58
C ILE A 505 -22.13 -18.60 -5.41
N SER A 506 -21.60 -19.24 -6.46
CA SER A 506 -22.29 -20.26 -7.26
C SER A 506 -21.66 -21.63 -7.02
N GLY A 507 -22.44 -22.70 -7.14
CA GLY A 507 -21.99 -24.08 -6.88
C GLY A 507 -22.18 -24.57 -5.45
N LEU A 508 -23.05 -23.93 -4.65
CA LEU A 508 -23.32 -24.39 -3.29
C LEU A 508 -24.08 -25.72 -3.25
N THR A 509 -23.66 -26.61 -2.36
CA THR A 509 -24.32 -27.88 -2.06
C THR A 509 -24.81 -27.88 -0.59
N LEU A 510 -25.39 -29.00 -0.14
CA LEU A 510 -25.70 -29.22 1.29
C LEU A 510 -24.52 -29.79 2.09
N ASP A 511 -23.33 -29.94 1.49
CA ASP A 511 -22.15 -30.37 2.25
C ASP A 511 -21.69 -29.25 3.20
N THR A 512 -21.25 -29.66 4.38
CA THR A 512 -20.69 -28.79 5.43
C THR A 512 -19.37 -29.35 5.98
N SER A 513 -18.75 -30.27 5.23
CA SER A 513 -17.49 -30.92 5.58
C SER A 513 -16.28 -29.97 5.52
N GLU A 514 -15.14 -30.44 6.03
CA GLU A 514 -13.86 -29.77 5.83
C GLU A 514 -13.45 -29.69 4.34
N LYS A 515 -13.88 -30.66 3.52
CA LYS A 515 -13.63 -30.66 2.07
C LYS A 515 -14.40 -29.52 1.40
N GLN A 516 -15.67 -29.30 1.76
CA GLN A 516 -16.44 -28.16 1.26
C GLN A 516 -15.82 -26.81 1.66
N LEU A 517 -15.29 -26.69 2.88
CA LEU A 517 -14.58 -25.47 3.30
C LEU A 517 -13.31 -25.25 2.48
N ALA A 518 -12.54 -26.30 2.21
CA ALA A 518 -11.36 -26.22 1.36
C ALA A 518 -11.70 -25.76 -0.07
N LEU A 519 -12.80 -26.26 -0.65
CA LEU A 519 -13.31 -25.82 -1.95
C LEU A 519 -13.75 -24.34 -1.96
N LEU A 520 -14.51 -23.90 -0.94
CA LEU A 520 -14.91 -22.50 -0.80
C LEU A 520 -13.71 -21.57 -0.67
N TYR A 521 -12.71 -21.96 0.13
CA TYR A 521 -11.44 -21.24 0.26
C TYR A 521 -10.68 -21.16 -1.08
N LEU A 522 -10.51 -22.28 -1.81
CA LEU A 522 -9.87 -22.28 -3.14
C LEU A 522 -10.64 -21.41 -4.14
N ALA A 523 -11.97 -21.51 -4.20
CA ALA A 523 -12.79 -20.68 -5.07
C ALA A 523 -12.70 -19.19 -4.71
N THR A 524 -12.46 -18.87 -3.44
CA THR A 524 -12.25 -17.49 -2.96
C THR A 524 -10.87 -16.96 -3.38
N VAL A 525 -9.81 -17.76 -3.21
CA VAL A 525 -8.45 -17.44 -3.73
C VAL A 525 -8.50 -17.17 -5.23
N GLN A 526 -9.19 -18.02 -6.00
CA GLN A 526 -9.39 -17.82 -7.42
C GLN A 526 -10.21 -16.57 -7.75
N GLY A 527 -11.31 -16.31 -7.02
CA GLY A 527 -12.11 -15.09 -7.17
C GLY A 527 -11.28 -13.81 -7.00
N ILE A 528 -10.43 -13.77 -5.96
CA ILE A 528 -9.48 -12.67 -5.72
C ILE A 528 -8.50 -12.53 -6.89
N ALA A 529 -7.93 -13.64 -7.38
CA ALA A 529 -7.00 -13.66 -8.50
C ALA A 529 -7.64 -13.21 -9.83
N TYR A 530 -8.90 -13.58 -10.12
CA TYR A 530 -9.65 -13.06 -11.27
C TYR A 530 -9.90 -11.56 -11.15
N GLY A 531 -10.16 -11.06 -9.94
CA GLY A 531 -10.21 -9.62 -9.65
C GLY A 531 -8.88 -8.91 -9.95
N THR A 532 -7.75 -9.49 -9.54
CA THR A 532 -6.42 -8.95 -9.90
C THR A 532 -6.18 -8.99 -11.41
N ARG A 533 -6.51 -10.09 -12.10
CA ARG A 533 -6.41 -10.19 -13.57
C ARG A 533 -7.19 -9.07 -14.25
N HIS A 534 -8.42 -8.81 -13.80
CA HIS A 534 -9.26 -7.73 -14.31
C HIS A 534 -8.65 -6.33 -14.10
N ILE A 535 -8.02 -6.07 -12.95
CA ILE A 535 -7.27 -4.82 -12.71
C ILE A 535 -6.07 -4.70 -13.67
N VAL A 536 -5.28 -5.77 -13.85
CA VAL A 536 -4.10 -5.77 -14.73
C VAL A 536 -4.48 -5.58 -16.20
N GLU A 537 -5.49 -6.32 -16.69
CA GLU A 537 -6.00 -6.17 -18.07
C GLU A 537 -6.55 -4.76 -18.31
N HIS A 538 -7.30 -4.20 -17.36
CA HIS A 538 -7.85 -2.84 -17.46
C HIS A 538 -6.76 -1.75 -17.44
N CYS A 539 -5.76 -1.86 -16.55
CA CYS A 539 -4.63 -0.93 -16.54
C CYS A 539 -3.84 -0.98 -17.85
N ASN A 540 -3.61 -2.17 -18.41
CA ASN A 540 -2.91 -2.33 -19.68
C ASN A 540 -3.73 -1.81 -20.88
N ALA A 541 -5.05 -1.99 -20.87
CA ALA A 541 -5.94 -1.41 -21.88
C ALA A 541 -5.91 0.13 -21.88
N ASN A 542 -5.65 0.75 -20.72
CA ASN A 542 -5.56 2.20 -20.54
C ASN A 542 -4.11 2.74 -20.52
N GLY A 543 -3.16 2.03 -21.13
CA GLY A 543 -1.84 2.55 -21.48
C GLY A 543 -0.64 2.03 -20.68
N HIS A 544 -0.86 1.28 -19.59
CA HIS A 544 0.23 0.54 -18.93
C HIS A 544 0.72 -0.62 -19.80
N LYS A 545 1.91 -1.14 -19.47
CA LYS A 545 2.53 -2.29 -20.17
C LYS A 545 3.04 -3.33 -19.16
N ILE A 546 2.22 -3.59 -18.15
CA ILE A 546 2.50 -4.50 -17.04
C ILE A 546 2.68 -5.92 -17.58
N ASP A 547 3.88 -6.47 -17.42
CA ASP A 547 4.24 -7.86 -17.76
C ASP A 547 4.92 -8.63 -16.63
N THR A 548 5.18 -7.95 -15.51
CA THR A 548 5.84 -8.52 -14.34
C THR A 548 5.07 -8.12 -13.10
N LEU A 549 4.74 -9.10 -12.26
CA LEU A 549 4.10 -8.84 -10.97
C LEU A 549 5.10 -9.05 -9.84
N LEU A 550 5.02 -8.23 -8.80
CA LEU A 550 5.78 -8.41 -7.58
C LEU A 550 4.80 -8.48 -6.41
N ALA A 551 4.87 -9.50 -5.57
CA ALA A 551 3.92 -9.70 -4.48
C ALA A 551 4.62 -9.69 -3.12
N CYS A 552 4.02 -9.00 -2.15
CA CYS A 552 4.50 -8.94 -0.78
C CYS A 552 3.35 -8.88 0.23
N GLY A 553 3.69 -8.85 1.53
CA GLY A 553 2.71 -8.85 2.61
C GLY A 553 2.32 -10.25 3.09
N GLY A 554 1.21 -10.35 3.83
CA GLY A 554 0.81 -11.56 4.54
C GLY A 554 0.41 -12.71 3.61
N LEU A 555 -0.44 -12.43 2.62
CA LEU A 555 -0.95 -13.46 1.69
C LEU A 555 0.12 -13.98 0.73
N ALA A 556 1.17 -13.19 0.46
CA ALA A 556 2.29 -13.62 -0.37
C ALA A 556 3.11 -14.78 0.24
N LYS A 557 2.91 -15.08 1.53
CA LYS A 557 3.48 -16.26 2.22
C LYS A 557 2.73 -17.56 1.90
N ASN A 558 1.53 -17.49 1.33
CA ASN A 558 0.70 -18.65 0.99
C ASN A 558 0.99 -19.12 -0.44
N CYS A 559 1.69 -20.24 -0.58
CA CYS A 559 2.12 -20.77 -1.88
C CYS A 559 0.97 -21.01 -2.86
N LEU A 560 -0.19 -21.50 -2.38
CA LEU A 560 -1.37 -21.72 -3.23
C LEU A 560 -1.91 -20.39 -3.75
N PHE A 561 -2.02 -19.38 -2.89
CA PHE A 561 -2.46 -18.05 -3.28
C PHE A 561 -1.58 -17.46 -4.38
N VAL A 562 -0.25 -17.52 -4.23
CA VAL A 562 0.70 -16.99 -5.22
C VAL A 562 0.67 -17.80 -6.52
N GLN A 563 0.56 -19.13 -6.47
CA GLN A 563 0.50 -19.97 -7.68
C GLN A 563 -0.79 -19.75 -8.46
N GLU A 564 -1.96 -19.70 -7.81
CA GLU A 564 -3.23 -19.44 -8.49
C GLU A 564 -3.24 -18.02 -9.11
N HIS A 565 -2.63 -17.01 -8.46
CA HIS A 565 -2.44 -15.69 -9.07
C HIS A 565 -1.52 -15.76 -10.30
N ALA A 566 -0.40 -16.48 -10.24
CA ALA A 566 0.51 -16.64 -11.36
C ALA A 566 -0.19 -17.31 -12.55
N ASP A 567 -0.89 -18.42 -12.31
CA ASP A 567 -1.63 -19.17 -13.32
C ASP A 567 -2.76 -18.34 -13.94
N ILE A 568 -3.57 -17.65 -13.13
CA ILE A 568 -4.72 -16.88 -13.60
C ILE A 568 -4.28 -15.65 -14.40
N ILE A 569 -3.30 -14.88 -13.91
CA ILE A 569 -2.92 -13.58 -14.50
C ILE A 569 -1.88 -13.77 -15.60
N GLY A 570 -0.87 -14.62 -15.38
CA GLY A 570 0.25 -14.78 -16.28
C GLY A 570 -0.15 -15.34 -17.65
N LEU A 571 -1.25 -16.09 -17.71
CA LEU A 571 -1.73 -16.71 -18.94
C LEU A 571 -2.63 -15.78 -19.80
N SER A 572 -2.77 -14.50 -19.46
CA SER A 572 -3.76 -13.59 -20.08
C SER A 572 -3.41 -13.13 -21.50
N LEU A 573 -2.14 -13.18 -21.93
CA LEU A 573 -1.69 -12.57 -23.20
C LEU A 573 -1.42 -13.54 -24.34
N SER A 574 -2.51 -13.88 -25.02
CA SER A 574 -2.52 -14.12 -26.47
C SER A 574 -3.74 -13.42 -27.07
N LEU A 575 -3.63 -12.09 -27.31
CA LEU A 575 -4.72 -11.32 -27.93
C LEU A 575 -5.09 -11.92 -29.30
N PRO A 576 -6.35 -12.37 -29.51
CA PRO A 576 -6.81 -12.77 -30.84
C PRO A 576 -6.89 -11.54 -31.75
N ARG A 577 -6.48 -11.71 -33.01
CA ARG A 577 -6.41 -10.66 -34.06
C ARG A 577 -7.72 -9.93 -34.38
N SER A 578 -8.86 -10.31 -33.78
CA SER A 578 -10.21 -9.91 -34.22
C SER A 578 -10.87 -8.79 -33.41
N HIS A 579 -10.43 -8.46 -32.20
CA HIS A 579 -11.12 -7.45 -31.37
C HIS A 579 -10.74 -5.99 -31.65
N PHE A 580 -9.74 -5.72 -32.49
CA PHE A 580 -9.35 -4.36 -32.87
C PHE A 580 -10.29 -3.66 -33.87
N MET A 581 -11.28 -4.39 -34.44
CA MET A 581 -12.15 -3.85 -35.50
C MET A 581 -13.39 -3.10 -34.99
N LEU A 582 -13.80 -3.27 -33.72
CA LEU A 582 -15.01 -2.64 -33.18
C LEU A 582 -14.77 -1.26 -32.56
N PHE A 583 -13.55 -0.93 -32.17
CA PHE A 583 -13.22 0.34 -31.49
C PHE A 583 -12.87 1.52 -32.43
N ILE A 584 -12.89 1.31 -33.75
CA ILE A 584 -12.57 2.38 -34.73
C ILE A 584 -13.82 3.00 -35.37
N ASN A 585 -14.98 2.35 -35.31
CA ASN A 585 -16.21 2.91 -35.92
C ASN A 585 -16.88 4.02 -35.09
N GLU A 586 -16.71 4.05 -33.76
CA GLU A 586 -17.30 5.12 -32.91
C GLU A 586 -16.39 6.36 -32.74
N LEU A 587 -15.19 6.35 -33.33
CA LEU A 587 -14.26 7.50 -33.33
C LEU A 587 -14.13 8.18 -34.71
N CYS A 588 -14.95 7.78 -35.69
CA CYS A 588 -14.95 8.39 -37.03
C CYS A 588 -16.12 9.35 -37.31
N ASP A 589 -17.11 9.46 -36.43
CA ASP A 589 -18.30 10.33 -36.61
C ASP A 589 -18.15 11.72 -35.93
N ILE A 590 -16.92 12.24 -35.79
CA ILE A 590 -16.65 13.63 -35.36
C ILE A 590 -15.70 14.31 -36.35
N HIS A 591 -16.17 14.54 -37.59
CA HIS A 591 -15.49 15.40 -38.57
C HIS A 591 -16.47 16.09 -39.54
N GLU A 592 -17.31 16.95 -38.98
CA GLU A 592 -18.07 18.05 -39.63
C GLU A 592 -18.41 19.02 -38.46
N VAL A 593 -18.21 20.34 -38.46
CA VAL A 593 -17.88 21.33 -39.50
C VAL A 593 -17.05 22.46 -38.85
N ASP A 594 -15.95 22.93 -39.46
CA ASP A 594 -15.65 24.37 -39.49
C ASP A 594 -14.65 24.72 -40.61
N GLU A 595 -15.17 25.11 -41.79
CA GLU A 595 -14.38 25.77 -42.81
C GLU A 595 -14.35 27.28 -42.51
N ASN A 596 -13.26 27.80 -41.92
CA ASN A 596 -12.74 29.16 -42.17
C ASN A 596 -11.50 29.46 -41.31
N TYR A 597 -10.30 29.39 -41.89
CA TYR A 597 -9.31 30.48 -41.77
C TYR A 597 -8.21 30.35 -42.82
N ASN A 598 -8.14 31.32 -43.73
CA ASN A 598 -6.94 31.55 -44.52
C ASN A 598 -5.95 32.36 -43.68
N ASP A 599 -4.69 31.91 -43.56
CA ASP A 599 -3.59 32.71 -44.10
C ASP A 599 -2.29 31.90 -44.29
N TYR A 600 -1.54 32.24 -45.33
CA TYR A 600 -0.18 31.75 -45.58
C TYR A 600 0.77 32.95 -45.47
N THR A 601 1.75 32.95 -44.56
CA THR A 601 3.03 33.63 -44.83
C THR A 601 4.16 33.26 -43.85
N SER A 602 5.39 33.37 -44.37
CA SER A 602 6.67 33.51 -43.65
C SER A 602 7.31 32.28 -42.98
N VAL A 603 8.07 31.53 -43.79
CA VAL A 603 9.32 30.88 -43.34
C VAL A 603 10.45 31.92 -43.39
N PRO A 604 11.39 31.91 -42.43
CA PRO A 604 12.80 32.10 -42.82
C PRO A 604 13.70 30.96 -42.33
N SER A 605 14.46 30.41 -43.28
CA SER A 605 15.49 29.40 -43.09
C SER A 605 16.73 29.88 -42.33
N LYS A 606 17.42 28.96 -41.63
CA LYS A 606 18.89 28.87 -41.69
C LYS A 606 19.39 27.44 -41.43
N LEU A 607 20.16 26.93 -42.38
CA LEU A 607 20.70 25.56 -42.42
C LEU A 607 22.22 25.57 -42.15
N GLY A 608 22.77 24.49 -41.59
CA GLY A 608 24.23 24.34 -41.43
C GLY A 608 24.69 22.90 -41.24
N ARG A 609 25.18 22.27 -42.34
CA ARG A 609 26.22 21.21 -42.50
C ARG A 609 26.50 20.25 -41.32
N GLN A 610 26.76 18.95 -41.47
CA GLN A 610 27.03 17.99 -42.58
C GLN A 610 26.78 16.59 -41.94
N ASN A 611 26.55 15.46 -42.62
CA ASN A 611 27.38 14.87 -43.69
C ASN A 611 26.61 13.75 -44.43
N LYS A 612 27.08 13.33 -45.63
CA LYS A 612 26.41 12.31 -46.47
C LYS A 612 27.13 10.96 -46.45
N ASN A 613 26.34 9.87 -46.46
CA ASN A 613 26.50 8.59 -47.18
C ASN A 613 25.24 7.74 -46.84
N SER A 614 24.56 7.01 -47.73
CA SER A 614 24.72 6.80 -49.18
C SER A 614 23.42 6.28 -49.83
N LEU A 615 22.97 6.97 -50.89
CA LEU A 615 22.22 6.49 -52.08
C LEU A 615 21.30 5.24 -52.01
N LEU A 616 19.99 5.44 -52.27
CA LEU A 616 19.16 4.65 -53.21
C LEU A 616 18.10 5.57 -53.87
N PRO A 617 17.53 5.24 -55.04
CA PRO A 617 16.99 6.24 -55.97
C PRO A 617 15.52 6.64 -55.76
N VAL A 618 15.21 7.87 -56.17
CA VAL A 618 13.85 8.41 -56.33
C VAL A 618 13.24 7.89 -57.65
N VAL A 619 11.95 7.51 -57.61
CA VAL A 619 11.12 7.27 -58.80
C VAL A 619 9.81 8.03 -58.62
N GLU A 620 9.45 8.86 -59.59
CA GLU A 620 8.20 9.65 -59.61
C GLU A 620 6.97 8.77 -59.93
N PRO A 621 5.78 9.11 -59.42
CA PRO A 621 4.55 8.37 -59.74
C PRO A 621 3.98 8.77 -61.12
N ARG A 622 3.64 7.78 -61.95
CA ARG A 622 2.84 7.98 -63.18
C ARG A 622 1.47 7.31 -63.09
N SER A 623 0.44 8.15 -63.18
CA SER A 623 -0.89 7.94 -63.77
C SER A 623 -1.49 6.52 -63.87
N VAL A 624 -2.53 6.29 -63.04
CA VAL A 624 -3.87 5.75 -63.36
C VAL A 624 -4.02 4.68 -64.47
N GLY A 625 -4.61 3.53 -64.10
CA GLY A 625 -5.31 2.63 -65.02
C GLY A 625 -6.25 1.67 -64.27
N HIS A 626 -7.55 1.69 -64.58
CA HIS A 626 -8.52 0.68 -64.10
C HIS A 626 -8.22 -0.70 -64.70
N HIS A 627 -8.36 -1.78 -63.91
CA HIS A 627 -9.33 -2.85 -64.20
C HIS A 627 -9.43 -3.87 -63.04
N ARG A 628 -10.54 -4.62 -63.03
CA ARG A 628 -10.89 -5.65 -62.05
C ARG A 628 -10.07 -6.92 -62.27
N ASP A 629 -9.53 -7.51 -61.20
CA ASP A 629 -9.91 -8.88 -60.79
C ASP A 629 -9.33 -9.23 -59.40
N GLY A 630 -9.98 -10.16 -58.72
CA GLY A 630 -9.60 -10.54 -57.34
C GLY A 630 -8.51 -11.60 -57.28
N ARG A 631 -7.47 -11.35 -56.47
CA ARG A 631 -6.71 -12.35 -55.70
C ARG A 631 -5.81 -11.68 -54.65
N GLU A 632 -5.36 -12.48 -53.70
CA GLU A 632 -4.72 -12.09 -52.43
C GLU A 632 -3.49 -11.17 -52.59
N TYR A 633 -3.46 -10.07 -51.85
CA TYR A 633 -2.24 -9.32 -51.58
C TYR A 633 -1.61 -9.79 -50.27
N SER A 634 -0.44 -10.43 -50.37
CA SER A 634 0.43 -10.70 -49.23
C SER A 634 1.34 -9.48 -48.96
N PRO A 635 1.26 -8.82 -47.79
CA PRO A 635 2.16 -7.72 -47.48
C PRO A 635 3.48 -8.24 -46.88
N VAL A 636 4.44 -8.50 -47.76
CA VAL A 636 5.85 -8.78 -47.39
C VAL A 636 6.54 -7.50 -46.90
N TYR A 637 6.05 -6.93 -45.79
CA TYR A 637 6.70 -5.83 -45.05
C TYR A 637 6.39 -5.86 -43.53
N TYR A 638 5.88 -6.99 -43.00
CA TYR A 638 5.46 -7.14 -41.59
C TYR A 638 6.24 -8.20 -40.78
N ASN A 639 7.39 -8.71 -41.28
CA ASN A 639 8.08 -9.87 -40.68
C ASN A 639 9.33 -9.59 -39.83
N ASN A 640 9.79 -8.34 -39.68
CA ASN A 640 11.06 -8.01 -39.02
C ASN A 640 10.95 -7.38 -37.61
N LEU A 641 9.76 -7.34 -37.01
CA LEU A 641 9.54 -6.91 -35.62
C LEU A 641 8.82 -7.94 -34.73
N VAL A 642 8.54 -9.15 -35.24
CA VAL A 642 7.81 -10.21 -34.51
C VAL A 642 8.69 -11.45 -34.26
N ASN A 643 9.91 -11.50 -34.81
CA ASN A 643 10.85 -12.63 -34.69
C ASN A 643 11.88 -12.46 -33.56
N SER A 644 11.43 -12.00 -32.39
CA SER A 644 12.14 -12.26 -31.13
C SER A 644 11.40 -13.40 -30.42
N PRO A 645 12.01 -14.58 -30.21
CA PRO A 645 11.38 -15.67 -29.49
C PRO A 645 11.38 -15.38 -27.98
N ARG A 646 10.53 -14.44 -27.54
CA ARG A 646 10.08 -14.44 -26.14
C ARG A 646 9.13 -15.62 -26.01
N THR A 647 9.61 -16.64 -25.30
CA THR A 647 8.93 -17.90 -25.01
C THR A 647 7.54 -17.66 -24.44
N VAL A 648 6.66 -18.66 -24.54
CA VAL A 648 5.28 -18.65 -24.00
C VAL A 648 5.29 -18.80 -22.46
N ASN A 649 6.14 -18.03 -21.81
CA ASN A 649 6.22 -17.92 -20.36
C ASN A 649 5.33 -16.73 -19.99
N GLY A 650 4.17 -17.02 -19.42
CA GLY A 650 3.29 -16.00 -18.88
C GLY A 650 3.93 -15.20 -17.75
N TYR A 651 3.29 -14.10 -17.36
CA TYR A 651 3.83 -13.15 -16.39
C TYR A 651 4.25 -13.82 -15.08
N PRO A 652 5.53 -13.75 -14.68
CA PRO A 652 5.98 -14.29 -13.41
C PRO A 652 5.51 -13.40 -12.25
N ILE A 653 5.32 -14.01 -11.09
CA ILE A 653 5.21 -13.30 -9.81
C ILE A 653 6.54 -13.42 -9.07
N ILE A 654 7.17 -12.28 -8.81
CA ILE A 654 8.41 -12.19 -8.03
C ILE A 654 8.06 -11.91 -6.57
N LEU A 655 8.52 -12.77 -5.68
CA LEU A 655 8.51 -12.54 -4.24
C LEU A 655 9.88 -11.95 -3.84
N PRO A 656 9.92 -10.86 -3.04
CA PRO A 656 11.17 -10.27 -2.57
C PRO A 656 11.93 -11.23 -1.63
N ARG A 657 13.24 -11.03 -1.50
CA ARG A 657 14.09 -11.74 -0.52
C ARG A 657 13.66 -11.42 0.92
N GLU A 658 13.35 -10.16 1.19
CA GLU A 658 12.84 -9.72 2.48
C GLU A 658 11.31 -9.67 2.49
N ASN A 659 10.67 -10.43 3.37
CA ASN A 659 9.21 -10.46 3.50
C ASN A 659 8.64 -9.17 4.12
N GLU A 660 9.44 -8.47 4.94
CA GLU A 660 9.06 -7.25 5.65
C GLU A 660 9.20 -6.00 4.77
N SER A 661 8.57 -6.05 3.58
CA SER A 661 8.64 -5.04 2.52
C SER A 661 8.34 -3.60 2.96
N VAL A 662 7.34 -3.39 3.84
CA VAL A 662 6.99 -2.06 4.35
C VAL A 662 8.13 -1.49 5.21
N LEU A 663 8.70 -2.30 6.11
CA LEU A 663 9.87 -1.92 6.91
C LEU A 663 11.10 -1.65 6.02
N LEU A 664 11.31 -2.44 4.96
CA LEU A 664 12.40 -2.20 4.00
C LEU A 664 12.20 -0.89 3.23
N GLY A 665 10.97 -0.60 2.78
CA GLY A 665 10.59 0.66 2.16
C GLY A 665 10.84 1.87 3.07
N SER A 666 10.41 1.79 4.33
CA SER A 666 10.70 2.82 5.34
C SER A 666 12.22 3.00 5.57
N ALA A 667 12.99 1.91 5.61
CA ALA A 667 14.45 1.97 5.77
C ALA A 667 15.15 2.63 4.56
N ILE A 668 14.64 2.42 3.34
CA ILE A 668 15.09 3.08 2.11
C ILE A 668 14.96 4.62 2.22
N LEU A 669 13.84 5.13 2.77
CA LEU A 669 13.65 6.57 3.01
C LEU A 669 14.74 7.12 3.95
N GLY A 670 15.06 6.39 5.03
CA GLY A 670 16.14 6.73 5.95
C GLY A 670 17.53 6.67 5.29
N ALA A 671 17.76 5.73 4.39
CA ALA A 671 19.01 5.61 3.65
C ALA A 671 19.23 6.80 2.69
N VAL A 672 18.20 7.26 1.99
CA VAL A 672 18.24 8.49 1.17
C VAL A 672 18.45 9.73 2.03
N ALA A 673 17.70 9.88 3.13
CA ALA A 673 17.85 11.00 4.05
C ALA A 673 19.26 11.10 4.67
N SER A 674 19.91 9.95 4.90
CA SER A 674 21.31 9.88 5.35
C SER A 674 22.36 10.26 4.30
N LYS A 675 21.93 10.50 3.04
CA LYS A 675 22.78 10.74 1.86
C LYS A 675 23.70 9.55 1.51
N LYS A 676 23.37 8.33 1.97
CA LYS A 676 24.03 7.10 1.50
C LYS A 676 23.74 6.83 0.03
N TYR A 677 22.50 7.10 -0.38
CA TYR A 677 22.02 7.01 -1.75
C TYR A 677 21.49 8.37 -2.20
N HIS A 678 21.64 8.71 -3.48
CA HIS A 678 21.25 10.02 -4.01
C HIS A 678 19.75 10.11 -4.28
N THR A 679 19.12 9.03 -4.74
CA THR A 679 17.68 8.95 -5.01
C THR A 679 17.04 7.75 -4.34
N VAL A 680 15.72 7.79 -4.15
CA VAL A 680 14.92 6.64 -3.70
C VAL A 680 15.12 5.45 -4.63
N ARG A 681 15.20 5.66 -5.95
CA ARG A 681 15.40 4.57 -6.92
C ARG A 681 16.77 3.91 -6.80
N ASP A 682 17.83 4.67 -6.50
CA ASP A 682 19.17 4.08 -6.28
C ASP A 682 19.20 3.23 -5.01
N ALA A 683 18.57 3.71 -3.94
CA ALA A 683 18.40 2.95 -2.70
C ALA A 683 17.59 1.67 -2.93
N MET A 684 16.48 1.75 -3.69
CA MET A 684 15.69 0.58 -4.08
C MET A 684 16.54 -0.43 -4.87
N LYS A 685 17.31 -0.01 -5.86
CA LYS A 685 18.19 -0.92 -6.64
C LYS A 685 19.27 -1.60 -5.80
N ALA A 686 19.71 -0.97 -4.71
CA ALA A 686 20.73 -1.53 -3.81
C ALA A 686 20.14 -2.43 -2.70
N MET A 687 18.93 -2.09 -2.21
CA MET A 687 18.32 -2.72 -1.03
C MET A 687 17.22 -3.74 -1.39
N ASN A 688 16.57 -3.60 -2.54
CA ASN A 688 15.60 -4.59 -3.02
C ASN A 688 16.34 -5.78 -3.65
N ALA A 689 15.80 -6.98 -3.48
CA ALA A 689 16.32 -8.19 -4.10
C ALA A 689 15.19 -9.18 -4.39
N ALA A 690 15.21 -9.80 -5.56
CA ALA A 690 14.35 -10.95 -5.84
C ALA A 690 14.73 -12.13 -4.93
N GLY A 691 13.72 -12.81 -4.39
CA GLY A 691 13.86 -14.00 -3.55
C GLY A 691 13.43 -15.25 -4.30
N GLN A 692 12.11 -15.43 -4.46
CA GLN A 692 11.50 -16.53 -5.20
C GLN A 692 10.78 -15.99 -6.43
N VAL A 693 10.82 -16.73 -7.53
CA VAL A 693 10.00 -16.44 -8.72
C VAL A 693 9.03 -17.59 -8.94
N VAL A 694 7.75 -17.25 -9.01
CA VAL A 694 6.65 -18.18 -9.28
C VAL A 694 6.21 -17.96 -10.72
N HIS A 695 6.35 -19.01 -11.54
CA HIS A 695 5.94 -18.99 -12.93
C HIS A 695 4.54 -19.60 -13.09
N PRO A 696 3.74 -19.11 -14.06
CA PRO A 696 2.50 -19.78 -14.43
C PRO A 696 2.75 -21.19 -14.94
N SER A 697 1.79 -22.07 -14.65
CA SER A 697 1.73 -23.44 -15.17
C SER A 697 1.88 -23.48 -16.68
N GLN A 698 2.74 -24.39 -17.14
CA GLN A 698 2.99 -24.64 -18.55
C GLN A 698 1.95 -25.59 -19.18
N ASP A 699 1.01 -26.15 -18.38
CA ASP A 699 -0.09 -26.96 -18.91
C ASP A 699 -1.16 -26.05 -19.54
N VAL A 700 -1.30 -26.17 -20.86
CA VAL A 700 -2.33 -25.47 -21.66
C VAL A 700 -3.75 -25.75 -21.16
N LYS A 701 -4.00 -26.85 -20.45
CA LYS A 701 -5.30 -27.12 -19.79
C LYS A 701 -5.58 -26.15 -18.65
N VAL A 702 -4.57 -25.81 -17.84
CA VAL A 702 -4.69 -24.84 -16.73
C VAL A 702 -5.05 -23.47 -17.29
N LYS A 703 -4.37 -23.02 -18.37
CA LYS A 703 -4.74 -21.80 -19.11
C LYS A 703 -6.22 -21.80 -19.51
N LYS A 704 -6.64 -22.82 -20.26
CA LYS A 704 -8.00 -22.91 -20.80
C LYS A 704 -9.06 -22.95 -19.70
N TYR A 705 -8.76 -23.61 -18.59
CA TYR A 705 -9.62 -23.68 -17.43
C TYR A 705 -9.81 -22.32 -16.76
N HIS A 706 -8.72 -21.59 -16.48
CA HIS A 706 -8.81 -20.26 -15.89
C HIS A 706 -9.38 -19.21 -16.83
N ASP A 707 -9.14 -19.30 -18.15
CA ASP A 707 -9.80 -18.42 -19.12
C ASP A 707 -11.34 -18.64 -19.13
N ALA A 708 -11.79 -19.90 -19.05
CA ALA A 708 -13.22 -20.21 -18.95
C ALA A 708 -13.84 -19.73 -17.62
N LYS A 709 -13.17 -19.96 -16.49
CA LYS A 709 -13.61 -19.44 -15.18
C LYS A 709 -13.54 -17.92 -15.09
N TYR A 710 -12.62 -17.27 -15.81
CA TYR A 710 -12.57 -15.82 -15.92
C TYR A 710 -13.77 -15.27 -16.69
N SER A 711 -14.20 -15.92 -17.78
CA SER A 711 -15.48 -15.58 -18.45
C SER A 711 -16.65 -15.68 -17.47
N ILE A 712 -16.76 -16.77 -16.71
CA ILE A 712 -17.82 -16.95 -15.70
C ILE A 712 -17.75 -15.87 -14.61
N PHE A 713 -16.56 -15.46 -14.18
CA PHE A 713 -16.37 -14.34 -13.24
C PHE A 713 -16.89 -13.01 -13.80
N ARG A 714 -16.69 -12.74 -15.10
CA ARG A 714 -17.28 -11.59 -15.80
C ARG A 714 -18.81 -11.70 -15.87
N ASP A 715 -19.33 -12.87 -16.23
CA ASP A 715 -20.77 -13.12 -16.33
C ASP A 715 -21.48 -12.93 -14.96
N LEU A 716 -20.87 -13.37 -13.86
CA LEU A 716 -21.39 -13.15 -12.50
C LEU A 716 -21.51 -11.66 -12.17
N TYR A 717 -20.53 -10.86 -12.58
CA TYR A 717 -20.56 -9.41 -12.38
C TYR A 717 -21.72 -8.75 -13.17
N GLU A 718 -21.88 -9.10 -14.44
CA GLU A 718 -22.97 -8.60 -15.30
C GLU A 718 -24.35 -9.04 -14.80
N GLN A 719 -24.48 -10.30 -14.34
CA GLN A 719 -25.70 -10.82 -13.72
C GLN A 719 -26.10 -10.02 -12.48
N GLN A 720 -25.14 -9.69 -11.60
CA GLN A 720 -25.41 -8.83 -10.44
C GLN A 720 -25.95 -7.46 -10.84
N GLN A 721 -25.31 -6.77 -11.80
CA GLN A 721 -25.79 -5.47 -12.27
C GLN A 721 -27.23 -5.59 -12.81
N LYS A 722 -27.49 -6.59 -13.65
CA LYS A 722 -28.82 -6.86 -14.19
C LYS A 722 -29.87 -7.13 -13.10
N HIS A 723 -29.57 -7.95 -12.10
CA HIS A 723 -30.48 -8.20 -10.97
C HIS A 723 -30.79 -6.92 -10.19
N ARG A 724 -29.78 -6.08 -9.94
CA ARG A 724 -29.98 -4.78 -9.26
C ARG A 724 -30.84 -3.83 -10.08
N SER A 725 -30.65 -3.75 -11.40
CA SER A 725 -31.48 -2.92 -12.28
C SER A 725 -32.94 -3.38 -12.31
N LEU A 726 -33.18 -4.69 -12.44
CA LEU A 726 -34.53 -5.27 -12.41
C LEU A 726 -35.25 -5.00 -11.08
N MET A 727 -34.55 -5.08 -9.95
CA MET A 727 -35.12 -4.76 -8.64
C MET A 727 -35.38 -3.26 -8.46
N ALA A 728 -34.57 -2.39 -9.05
CA ALA A 728 -34.80 -0.94 -9.03
C ALA A 728 -36.03 -0.56 -9.86
N GLU A 729 -36.20 -1.15 -11.05
CA GLU A 729 -37.38 -1.00 -11.91
C GLU A 729 -38.65 -1.53 -11.24
N ALA A 730 -38.57 -2.68 -10.56
CA ALA A 730 -39.71 -3.24 -9.80
C ALA A 730 -40.12 -2.39 -8.57
N LEU A 731 -39.29 -1.43 -8.16
CA LEU A 731 -39.53 -0.52 -7.02
C LEU A 731 -39.79 0.94 -7.45
N SER A 732 -39.73 1.26 -8.75
CA SER A 732 -39.97 2.60 -9.29
C SER A 732 -41.46 2.86 -9.51
#